data_AF-A0A2E0PR51-F1
#
_entry.id   AF-A0A2E0PR51-F1
#
_cell.length_a   1.000
_cell.length_b   1.000
_cell.length_c   1.000
_cell.angle_alpha   90.00
_cell.angle_beta   90.00
_cell.angle_gamma   90.00
#
_symmetry.space_group_name_H-M   'P 1'
#
loop_
_entity.id
_entity.type
_entity.pdbx_description
1 polymer ?
#
loop_
_entity_poly.entity_id
_entity_poly.type
_entity_poly.pdbx_seq_one_letter_code
_entity_poly.pdbx_strand_id
1 'polypeptide(L)'
;MVARTIAEENSMLGAYNWKISRGDEADTTLQGYVKPQFAKPGYTISFHASSELDECQFFLRIYRLGWYRGAGARQVHRSKITTVGNHGVWSKQKGWQHKEKCGDSVSGMDWPRIYQLYIPDDWLPGSYIAKFETLDGRAYIHPFWISSLPENDFNIAVLGAVITSQARNWWGGVSATQVVGGSPYKSPELYYPVGSESLSFERPYFNCRGGDALRWEYPLVRWLEKEGVDAAYHTDLELESNQELLKQYTHVITAGPMRYWTKNTEDALQNFVNAGGHIVHLGSEAGQHLVALKNNNDYLDGQIVFQSNDAFPDIGERLENSFYSATVSGSRKTAPWADLKINSKMGKHLDGLKIKNRLIAGVAGLSWDKTLKSRDVQILASSRIKHRKWTYRIANSHIKRFPSGGTIFNAGVSSWSWGLEKFGNHGNAMVSEELQEITLRLIDWEIKPDIDSVDDEPIEEIVSYDEFTLEDFNIILNENPRHFDALLGAGIYLWEQEDYNDAHTYFERALQVDSDSVIAKYRLARNHHKLQQYEEMLPLYEFLLNEHPERSHYRLQYGDLLTNLDRYEEAEASIQEYIKRRGDDPRGWAMLAHCNRKAKKLQLAEEFCNHALKLDSSHRQSLVNSARIAHDQGDYFLAEKRWRIVLKSEPDNYAATMGVARACFKRGDHHIGQKMLQELIHSEQHKHRIWPYVELINMAFNYLHDYEYTVELCQLLFENVGASIQNHKHLEHIPVCHLGLCLSKIGKHKEATKILTRYMMENPENSEYRLALSQVSREAGDTVAAFDHFTTLYGESQLGLCTFKSSGDKQQISVEHLGRDQGEDVVEGPLVSVVMTAFKATELIDVAINSILDQTYRNIELIVVDDASPDDTFEHVNKLAEADPRIRPIQLEKNGGTYVAKNHGLLEAIGEYVTFHDSDDWCHPDKIRVQVERLEQNRELLGITSGYIRVDENSNIIYRGKGSLRHACISLMIRREQVIDRIGFFDSVRVSADSEFERRIHAVFGKETVEHLDLPLIVASVRTESLSGGGKFALDWTGLSGPRLQYRQQFEQYHDRIRIGTEEGHIPFPLNDRIFEAPSDMIW
;
A
#
# COMPACT_ATOMS: atom_id res chain seq x y z
N MET A 1 51.47 23.28 -4.12
CA MET A 1 51.00 21.89 -4.21
C MET A 1 50.55 21.69 -5.65
N VAL A 2 50.96 20.60 -6.31
CA VAL A 2 50.41 20.27 -7.63
C VAL A 2 48.92 19.98 -7.43
N ALA A 3 48.05 20.72 -8.12
CA ALA A 3 46.61 20.51 -8.03
C ALA A 3 46.28 19.10 -8.55
N ARG A 4 45.39 18.39 -7.85
CA ARG A 4 44.92 17.05 -8.25
C ARG A 4 44.22 17.13 -9.60
N THR A 5 44.42 16.15 -10.46
CA THR A 5 43.64 16.02 -11.72
C THR A 5 42.18 15.64 -11.40
N ILE A 6 41.26 15.85 -12.35
CA ILE A 6 39.87 15.41 -12.20
C ILE A 6 39.79 13.89 -12.03
N ALA A 7 40.66 13.13 -12.71
CA ALA A 7 40.76 11.68 -12.56
C ALA A 7 41.20 11.28 -11.14
N GLU A 8 42.23 11.93 -10.59
CA GLU A 8 42.67 11.70 -9.20
C GLU A 8 41.59 12.07 -8.20
N GLU A 9 40.87 13.18 -8.42
CA GLU A 9 39.74 13.59 -7.59
C GLU A 9 38.60 12.57 -7.63
N ASN A 10 38.26 12.04 -8.80
CA ASN A 10 37.22 11.02 -8.95
C ASN A 10 37.63 9.65 -8.42
N SER A 11 38.92 9.41 -8.17
CA SER A 11 39.39 8.23 -7.46
C SER A 11 39.07 8.27 -5.96
N MET A 12 38.77 9.45 -5.41
CA MET A 12 38.44 9.65 -4.00
C MET A 12 37.07 9.06 -3.65
N LEU A 13 36.91 8.68 -2.38
CA LEU A 13 35.64 8.15 -1.88
C LEU A 13 34.55 9.22 -1.95
N GLY A 14 33.47 8.93 -2.69
CA GLY A 14 32.29 9.78 -2.73
C GLY A 14 31.37 9.58 -1.53
N ALA A 15 30.40 10.48 -1.40
CA ALA A 15 29.35 10.44 -0.39
C ALA A 15 28.03 10.06 -1.04
N TYR A 16 27.17 9.31 -0.35
CA TYR A 16 25.82 8.97 -0.82
C TYR A 16 24.71 9.84 -0.20
N ASN A 17 25.02 10.53 0.91
CA ASN A 17 24.06 11.30 1.71
C ASN A 17 23.87 12.76 1.27
N TRP A 18 24.44 13.17 0.13
CA TRP A 18 24.37 14.56 -0.33
C TRP A 18 23.01 14.93 -0.95
N LYS A 19 22.21 13.94 -1.34
CA LYS A 19 20.85 14.12 -1.84
C LYS A 19 19.85 14.30 -0.68
N ILE A 20 18.67 14.82 -1.02
CA ILE A 20 17.52 14.89 -0.10
C ILE A 20 16.47 13.88 -0.57
N SER A 21 16.13 12.90 0.28
CA SER A 21 15.07 11.92 0.03
C SER A 21 13.68 12.57 0.06
N ARG A 22 12.65 11.89 -0.46
CA ARG A 22 11.27 12.41 -0.41
C ARG A 22 10.74 12.36 1.02
N GLY A 23 10.34 13.52 1.55
CA GLY A 23 9.88 13.69 2.93
C GLY A 23 10.90 14.39 3.83
N ASP A 24 12.15 14.53 3.38
CA ASP A 24 13.26 15.12 4.15
C ASP A 24 13.58 16.56 3.70
N GLU A 25 12.74 17.17 2.86
CA GLU A 25 12.91 18.56 2.46
C GLU A 25 12.65 19.53 3.64
N ALA A 26 13.57 20.46 3.89
CA ALA A 26 13.40 21.52 4.88
C ALA A 26 12.55 22.68 4.35
N ASP A 27 11.37 22.36 3.77
CA ASP A 27 10.54 23.25 2.94
C ASP A 27 10.35 24.65 3.51
N THR A 28 10.00 24.77 4.79
CA THR A 28 9.92 26.07 5.51
C THR A 28 10.78 26.09 6.78
N THR A 29 11.21 24.92 7.26
CA THR A 29 11.97 24.79 8.49
C THR A 29 13.40 25.31 8.35
N LEU A 30 13.98 25.31 7.15
CA LEU A 30 15.30 25.91 6.89
C LEU A 30 15.50 26.14 5.39
N GLN A 31 15.75 27.38 5.01
CA GLN A 31 16.11 27.73 3.64
C GLN A 31 17.38 28.58 3.66
N GLY A 32 18.17 28.52 2.59
CA GLY A 32 19.42 29.28 2.52
C GLY A 32 19.91 29.56 1.10
N TYR A 33 20.83 30.51 0.99
CA TYR A 33 21.52 30.84 -0.25
C TYR A 33 22.99 31.16 -0.02
N VAL A 34 23.74 31.18 -1.12
CA VAL A 34 25.19 31.39 -1.16
C VAL A 34 25.50 32.71 -1.87
N LYS A 35 26.40 33.53 -1.32
CA LYS A 35 26.84 34.82 -1.88
C LYS A 35 28.38 34.95 -1.82
N PRO A 36 29.08 35.28 -2.92
CA PRO A 36 28.60 35.25 -4.30
C PRO A 36 28.32 33.83 -4.81
N GLN A 37 27.70 33.70 -5.97
CA GLN A 37 27.16 32.46 -6.53
C GLN A 37 28.26 31.61 -7.17
N PHE A 38 29.43 32.21 -7.42
CA PHE A 38 30.66 31.52 -7.76
C PHE A 38 31.84 32.16 -7.01
N ALA A 39 32.93 31.43 -6.86
CA ALA A 39 34.18 31.94 -6.31
C ALA A 39 35.40 31.27 -6.96
N LYS A 40 36.57 31.91 -6.88
CA LYS A 40 37.84 31.27 -7.22
C LYS A 40 38.47 30.67 -5.96
N PRO A 41 39.35 29.66 -6.10
CA PRO A 41 40.23 29.26 -4.99
C PRO A 41 40.94 30.49 -4.40
N GLY A 42 41.01 30.56 -3.07
CA GLY A 42 41.56 31.70 -2.34
C GLY A 42 40.61 32.88 -2.10
N TYR A 43 39.36 32.80 -2.57
CA TYR A 43 38.33 33.81 -2.30
C TYR A 43 37.41 33.37 -1.16
N THR A 44 36.62 34.31 -0.63
CA THR A 44 35.69 34.02 0.46
C THR A 44 34.24 34.03 -0.04
N ILE A 45 33.48 33.03 0.39
CA ILE A 45 32.05 32.89 0.13
C ILE A 45 31.27 32.92 1.45
N SER A 46 30.04 33.40 1.40
CA SER A 46 29.15 33.53 2.54
C SER A 46 27.86 32.75 2.33
N PHE A 47 27.36 32.16 3.41
CA PHE A 47 26.13 31.40 3.45
C PHE A 47 25.14 32.14 4.32
N HIS A 48 23.92 32.28 3.83
CA HIS A 48 22.83 33.03 4.44
C HIS A 48 21.63 32.09 4.58
N ALA A 49 20.89 32.19 5.68
CA ALA A 49 19.70 31.36 5.89
C ALA A 49 18.63 32.07 6.69
N SER A 50 17.44 31.48 6.65
CA SER A 50 16.28 31.83 7.45
C SER A 50 15.47 30.57 7.72
N SER A 51 14.65 30.61 8.76
CA SER A 51 13.73 29.55 9.14
C SER A 51 12.32 30.11 9.35
N GLU A 52 11.28 29.27 9.35
CA GLU A 52 10.01 29.64 9.96
C GLU A 52 10.04 29.57 11.50
N LEU A 53 11.06 28.90 12.05
CA LEU A 53 11.26 28.70 13.48
C LEU A 53 12.16 29.81 14.05
N ASP A 54 11.89 30.22 15.29
CA ASP A 54 12.67 31.27 15.97
C ASP A 54 14.08 30.80 16.36
N GLU A 55 14.30 29.49 16.50
CA GLU A 55 15.61 28.88 16.80
C GLU A 55 15.81 27.57 16.02
N CYS A 56 16.14 27.66 14.74
CA CYS A 56 16.47 26.49 13.93
C CYS A 56 17.96 26.17 14.01
N GLN A 57 18.29 24.99 14.57
CA GLN A 57 19.65 24.47 14.61
C GLN A 57 19.94 23.59 13.39
N PHE A 58 21.07 23.86 12.73
CA PHE A 58 21.51 23.13 11.55
C PHE A 58 23.03 23.17 11.41
N PHE A 59 23.57 22.37 10.50
CA PHE A 59 24.96 22.53 10.04
C PHE A 59 24.98 22.54 8.52
N LEU A 60 26.07 23.09 7.96
CA LEU A 60 26.31 23.14 6.54
C LEU A 60 27.25 22.00 6.15
N ARG A 61 26.89 21.23 5.12
CA ARG A 61 27.81 20.33 4.40
C ARG A 61 28.00 20.84 2.98
N ILE A 62 29.24 20.87 2.52
CA ILE A 62 29.56 21.25 1.15
C ILE A 62 30.06 20.04 0.41
N TYR A 63 29.52 19.83 -0.79
CA TYR A 63 29.90 18.73 -1.66
C TYR A 63 30.36 19.27 -3.01
N ARG A 64 31.46 18.72 -3.54
CA ARG A 64 31.84 18.85 -4.95
C ARG A 64 31.08 17.80 -5.74
N LEU A 65 30.35 18.21 -6.77
CA LEU A 65 29.65 17.31 -7.68
C LEU A 65 30.62 16.71 -8.69
N GLY A 66 30.37 15.47 -9.12
CA GLY A 66 31.28 14.75 -10.04
C GLY A 66 30.91 13.28 -10.21
N TRP A 67 31.83 12.45 -10.68
CA TRP A 67 31.59 11.01 -10.88
C TRP A 67 31.75 10.19 -9.59
N TYR A 68 32.93 10.26 -8.96
CA TYR A 68 33.32 9.56 -7.72
C TYR A 68 32.91 8.08 -7.68
N ARG A 69 33.30 7.30 -8.69
CA ARG A 69 32.97 5.87 -8.83
C ARG A 69 31.47 5.57 -8.73
N GLY A 70 30.64 6.52 -9.19
CA GLY A 70 29.19 6.42 -9.19
C GLY A 70 28.48 7.08 -8.01
N ALA A 71 29.17 7.49 -6.94
CA ALA A 71 28.55 8.15 -5.79
C ALA A 71 28.00 9.55 -6.11
N GLY A 72 28.56 10.22 -7.12
CA GLY A 72 28.01 11.45 -7.69
C GLY A 72 28.43 12.75 -7.01
N ALA A 73 28.94 12.71 -5.78
CA ALA A 73 29.54 13.86 -5.13
C ALA A 73 30.51 13.43 -4.02
N ARG A 74 31.42 14.33 -3.62
CA ARG A 74 32.31 14.14 -2.47
C ARG A 74 32.12 15.28 -1.48
N GLN A 75 32.02 14.96 -0.18
CA GLN A 75 31.98 15.98 0.86
C GLN A 75 33.36 16.62 0.99
N VAL A 76 33.43 17.94 0.84
CA VAL A 76 34.67 18.72 0.94
C VAL A 76 34.76 19.55 2.21
N HIS A 77 33.62 19.85 2.84
CA HIS A 77 33.58 20.66 4.05
C HIS A 77 32.33 20.38 4.89
N ARG A 78 32.45 20.63 6.21
CA ARG A 78 31.33 20.63 7.16
C ARG A 78 31.52 21.73 8.20
N SER A 79 30.50 22.55 8.43
CA SER A 79 30.51 23.56 9.49
C SER A 79 30.24 22.96 10.87
N LYS A 80 30.46 23.76 11.91
CA LYS A 80 29.86 23.52 13.23
C LYS A 80 28.33 23.74 13.16
N ILE A 81 27.61 23.22 14.15
CA ILE A 81 26.18 23.52 14.33
C ILE A 81 26.02 25.02 14.56
N THR A 82 25.05 25.62 13.89
CA THR A 82 24.69 27.03 13.94
C THR A 82 23.17 27.15 14.13
N THR A 83 22.75 28.24 14.74
CA THR A 83 21.34 28.56 14.92
C THR A 83 20.96 29.74 14.03
N VAL A 84 19.79 29.66 13.40
CA VAL A 84 19.18 30.76 12.67
C VAL A 84 17.74 30.95 13.12
N GLY A 85 17.30 32.19 13.22
CA GLY A 85 15.92 32.51 13.58
C GLY A 85 15.03 32.77 12.37
N ASN A 86 13.83 33.25 12.66
CA ASN A 86 12.84 33.57 11.66
C ASN A 86 13.07 34.96 11.04
N HIS A 87 13.58 34.98 9.81
CA HIS A 87 13.77 36.19 8.99
C HIS A 87 12.84 36.20 7.77
N GLY A 88 11.71 35.46 7.85
CA GLY A 88 10.78 35.26 6.76
C GLY A 88 11.26 34.18 5.79
N VAL A 89 10.37 33.23 5.47
CA VAL A 89 10.59 32.17 4.47
C VAL A 89 9.34 32.01 3.61
N TRP A 90 9.52 31.42 2.43
CA TRP A 90 8.42 31.22 1.48
C TRP A 90 8.30 29.76 1.08
N SER A 91 7.08 29.22 1.04
CA SER A 91 6.81 27.92 0.40
C SER A 91 5.57 27.93 -0.48
N LYS A 92 5.50 26.94 -1.38
CA LYS A 92 4.35 26.74 -2.27
C LYS A 92 3.04 26.54 -1.50
N GLN A 93 3.10 25.87 -0.36
CA GLN A 93 1.90 25.47 0.41
C GLN A 93 1.41 26.60 1.30
N LYS A 94 2.32 27.31 1.97
CA LYS A 94 1.96 28.29 3.00
C LYS A 94 2.08 29.74 2.51
N GLY A 95 2.71 29.99 1.35
CA GLY A 95 3.04 31.33 0.88
C GLY A 95 4.14 31.98 1.73
N TRP A 96 4.18 33.31 1.77
CA TRP A 96 5.08 34.06 2.64
C TRP A 96 4.71 33.87 4.11
N GLN A 97 5.66 33.40 4.91
CA GLN A 97 5.50 33.31 6.37
C GLN A 97 6.07 34.59 7.01
N HIS A 98 5.31 35.19 7.93
CA HIS A 98 5.56 36.46 8.66
C HIS A 98 4.77 37.71 8.16
N LYS A 99 4.50 38.66 9.08
CA LYS A 99 3.60 39.84 8.89
C LYS A 99 4.20 40.96 8.02
N GLU A 100 5.52 41.07 8.01
CA GLU A 100 6.26 42.01 7.17
C GLU A 100 6.92 41.20 6.06
N LYS A 101 6.64 41.53 4.79
CA LYS A 101 7.40 41.00 3.65
C LYS A 101 8.84 41.49 3.80
N CYS A 102 9.70 40.66 4.37
CA CYS A 102 11.12 40.98 4.48
C CYS A 102 11.75 40.77 3.10
N GLY A 103 12.15 41.87 2.44
CA GLY A 103 12.89 41.90 1.17
C GLY A 103 12.26 41.07 0.05
N ASP A 104 11.52 41.71 -0.88
CA ASP A 104 11.03 41.00 -2.06
C ASP A 104 12.19 40.23 -2.73
N SER A 105 11.93 39.03 -3.26
CA SER A 105 12.87 38.26 -4.09
C SER A 105 13.39 39.03 -5.34
N VAL A 106 12.90 40.24 -5.53
CA VAL A 106 13.34 41.29 -6.44
C VAL A 106 14.56 42.04 -5.91
N SER A 107 14.53 42.46 -4.64
CA SER A 107 15.58 43.28 -4.02
C SER A 107 16.74 42.46 -3.45
N GLY A 108 16.46 41.23 -3.01
CA GLY A 108 17.36 40.40 -2.21
C GLY A 108 16.80 40.23 -0.79
N MET A 109 17.12 39.09 -0.16
CA MET A 109 16.50 38.70 1.11
C MET A 109 17.12 39.34 2.36
N ASP A 110 18.37 39.82 2.26
CA ASP A 110 19.14 40.38 3.38
C ASP A 110 19.14 39.48 4.64
N TRP A 111 19.17 38.16 4.43
CA TRP A 111 19.20 37.20 5.52
C TRP A 111 20.53 37.25 6.27
N PRO A 112 20.56 36.92 7.57
CA PRO A 112 21.81 36.92 8.32
C PRO A 112 22.84 35.97 7.71
N ARG A 113 24.10 36.44 7.67
CA ARG A 113 25.24 35.59 7.32
C ARG A 113 25.52 34.61 8.47
N ILE A 114 25.15 33.36 8.26
CA ILE A 114 25.28 32.27 9.23
C ILE A 114 26.64 31.60 9.21
N TYR A 115 27.32 31.61 8.06
CA TYR A 115 28.62 30.98 7.89
C TYR A 115 29.42 31.68 6.79
N GLN A 116 30.74 31.69 6.95
CA GLN A 116 31.67 32.26 5.97
C GLN A 116 32.81 31.27 5.77
N LEU A 117 33.17 31.01 4.51
CA LEU A 117 34.20 30.05 4.15
C LEU A 117 35.21 30.69 3.21
N TYR A 118 36.48 30.62 3.60
CA TYR A 118 37.60 30.82 2.68
C TYR A 118 37.73 29.54 1.83
N ILE A 119 37.63 29.67 0.51
CA ILE A 119 37.77 28.54 -0.41
C ILE A 119 39.25 28.10 -0.41
N PRO A 120 39.56 26.89 0.07
CA PRO A 120 40.93 26.39 0.09
C PRO A 120 41.54 26.33 -1.31
N ASP A 121 42.85 26.59 -1.40
CA ASP A 121 43.59 26.60 -2.67
C ASP A 121 43.62 25.22 -3.36
N ASP A 122 43.34 24.15 -2.61
CA ASP A 122 43.29 22.77 -3.11
C ASP A 122 41.88 22.32 -3.54
N TRP A 123 40.87 23.19 -3.47
CA TRP A 123 39.55 22.91 -4.02
C TRP A 123 39.58 22.98 -5.54
N LEU A 124 39.16 21.89 -6.18
CA LEU A 124 39.15 21.82 -7.62
C LEU A 124 37.99 22.62 -8.23
N PRO A 125 38.19 23.21 -9.41
CA PRO A 125 37.09 23.81 -10.16
C PRO A 125 35.94 22.82 -10.39
N GLY A 126 34.72 23.32 -10.46
CA GLY A 126 33.54 22.49 -10.66
C GLY A 126 32.26 23.07 -10.08
N SER A 127 31.20 22.27 -10.17
CA SER A 127 29.89 22.56 -9.59
C SER A 127 29.83 22.02 -8.16
N TYR A 128 29.36 22.84 -7.22
CA TYR A 128 29.28 22.52 -5.80
C TYR A 128 27.85 22.70 -5.29
N ILE A 129 27.56 22.04 -4.17
CA ILE A 129 26.32 22.26 -3.43
C ILE A 129 26.58 22.54 -1.96
N ALA A 130 25.78 23.45 -1.43
CA ALA A 130 25.67 23.78 -0.03
C ALA A 130 24.40 23.11 0.52
N LYS A 131 24.55 22.05 1.33
CA LYS A 131 23.44 21.35 1.99
C LYS A 131 23.30 21.87 3.42
N PHE A 132 22.23 22.63 3.66
CA PHE A 132 21.81 23.11 4.96
C PHE A 132 20.98 22.00 5.61
N GLU A 133 21.48 21.38 6.67
CA GLU A 133 20.89 20.17 7.25
C GLU A 133 20.55 20.39 8.73
N THR A 134 19.26 20.34 9.05
CA THR A 134 18.75 20.44 10.42
C THR A 134 19.07 19.18 11.22
N LEU A 135 19.04 19.29 12.54
CA LEU A 135 19.40 18.17 13.42
C LEU A 135 18.45 16.97 13.33
N ASP A 136 17.20 17.18 12.91
CA ASP A 136 16.18 16.15 12.65
C ASP A 136 16.30 15.50 11.26
N GLY A 137 17.36 15.82 10.51
CA GLY A 137 17.69 15.20 9.22
C GLY A 137 17.02 15.83 8.00
N ARG A 138 16.19 16.87 8.17
CA ARG A 138 15.69 17.64 7.03
C ARG A 138 16.78 18.51 6.41
N ALA A 139 16.67 18.77 5.12
CA ALA A 139 17.68 19.58 4.44
C ALA A 139 17.17 20.41 3.28
N TYR A 140 17.97 21.43 2.97
CA TYR A 140 17.82 22.33 1.84
C TYR A 140 19.16 22.44 1.10
N ILE A 141 19.15 22.43 -0.24
CA ILE A 141 20.34 22.51 -1.08
C ILE A 141 20.35 23.79 -1.92
N HIS A 142 21.49 24.49 -1.91
CA HIS A 142 21.78 25.59 -2.83
C HIS A 142 23.06 25.30 -3.65
N PRO A 143 23.01 25.33 -5.00
CA PRO A 143 24.19 25.18 -5.85
C PRO A 143 25.06 26.45 -5.87
N PHE A 144 26.37 26.29 -6.07
CA PHE A 144 27.32 27.37 -6.34
C PHE A 144 28.54 26.79 -7.10
N TRP A 145 29.40 27.63 -7.67
CA TRP A 145 30.49 27.19 -8.54
C TRP A 145 31.86 27.62 -8.04
N ILE A 146 32.87 26.77 -8.28
CA ILE A 146 34.28 27.13 -8.11
C ILE A 146 34.92 27.24 -9.49
N SER A 147 35.38 28.44 -9.84
CA SER A 147 35.85 28.77 -11.18
C SER A 147 37.27 28.24 -11.45
N SER A 148 37.53 27.92 -12.71
CA SER A 148 38.88 27.55 -13.16
C SER A 148 39.83 28.76 -13.18
N LEU A 149 41.09 28.51 -12.85
CA LEU A 149 42.14 29.52 -12.93
C LEU A 149 42.81 29.48 -14.32
N PRO A 150 43.31 30.61 -14.84
CA PRO A 150 43.98 30.67 -16.16
C PRO A 150 45.22 29.77 -16.29
N GLU A 151 45.79 29.35 -15.17
CA GLU A 151 46.99 28.50 -15.10
C GLU A 151 46.67 27.01 -15.34
N ASN A 152 45.38 26.64 -15.44
CA ASN A 152 44.95 25.26 -15.67
C ASN A 152 44.96 24.93 -17.18
N ASP A 153 45.55 23.80 -17.55
CA ASP A 153 45.69 23.34 -18.94
C ASP A 153 44.41 22.62 -19.43
N PHE A 154 43.34 23.38 -19.69
CA PHE A 154 42.07 22.86 -20.21
C PHE A 154 41.76 23.38 -21.61
N ASN A 155 41.34 22.49 -22.51
CA ASN A 155 40.89 22.86 -23.86
C ASN A 155 39.38 23.12 -23.95
N ILE A 156 38.61 22.56 -23.02
CA ILE A 156 37.14 22.56 -23.01
C ILE A 156 36.66 23.34 -21.78
N ALA A 157 35.65 24.19 -21.93
CA ALA A 157 35.00 24.87 -20.81
C ALA A 157 33.51 24.55 -20.72
N VAL A 158 33.03 24.19 -19.53
CA VAL A 158 31.61 24.13 -19.18
C VAL A 158 31.18 25.48 -18.63
N LEU A 159 30.17 26.08 -19.26
CA LEU A 159 29.60 27.37 -18.86
C LEU A 159 28.24 27.19 -18.18
N GLY A 160 28.19 27.43 -16.88
CA GLY A 160 26.98 27.35 -16.06
C GLY A 160 26.05 28.55 -16.25
N ALA A 161 24.74 28.30 -16.33
CA ALA A 161 23.71 29.28 -16.67
C ALA A 161 23.02 29.86 -15.42
N VAL A 162 23.74 30.65 -14.61
CA VAL A 162 23.25 31.18 -13.33
C VAL A 162 22.15 32.22 -13.56
N ILE A 163 22.30 33.10 -14.56
CA ILE A 163 21.29 34.12 -14.91
C ILE A 163 19.98 33.46 -15.27
N THR A 164 20.01 32.44 -16.14
CA THR A 164 18.79 31.71 -16.52
C THR A 164 18.21 30.94 -15.34
N SER A 165 19.05 30.27 -14.54
CA SER A 165 18.60 29.51 -13.37
C SER A 165 17.86 30.40 -12.37
N GLN A 166 18.32 31.63 -12.16
CA GLN A 166 17.67 32.60 -11.28
C GLN A 166 16.47 33.29 -11.93
N ALA A 167 16.49 33.59 -13.23
CA ALA A 167 15.31 34.12 -13.94
C ALA A 167 14.12 33.15 -13.92
N ARG A 168 14.40 31.83 -13.95
CA ARG A 168 13.41 30.74 -13.89
C ARG A 168 13.08 30.30 -12.47
N ASN A 169 13.74 30.84 -11.45
CA ASN A 169 13.51 30.49 -10.05
C ASN A 169 12.23 31.17 -9.52
N TRP A 170 11.24 30.36 -9.10
CA TRP A 170 9.89 30.80 -8.66
C TRP A 170 9.80 31.02 -7.15
N TRP A 171 10.92 30.88 -6.45
CA TRP A 171 10.96 31.09 -5.01
C TRP A 171 10.55 32.54 -4.68
N GLY A 172 9.70 32.69 -3.67
CA GLY A 172 9.07 33.98 -3.32
C GLY A 172 7.77 34.28 -4.09
N GLY A 173 7.32 33.37 -4.97
CA GLY A 173 6.09 33.53 -5.75
C GLY A 173 6.21 34.44 -6.97
N VAL A 174 7.44 34.76 -7.39
CA VAL A 174 7.74 35.61 -8.55
C VAL A 174 8.78 34.96 -9.46
N SER A 175 8.71 35.25 -10.75
CA SER A 175 9.74 34.88 -11.74
C SER A 175 9.62 35.74 -13.00
N ALA A 176 10.57 35.61 -13.94
CA ALA A 176 10.53 36.32 -15.21
C ALA A 176 9.39 35.84 -16.15
N THR A 177 8.83 34.64 -15.91
CA THR A 177 7.96 33.93 -16.88
C THR A 177 6.55 34.51 -17.10
N GLN A 178 6.12 35.54 -16.37
CA GLN A 178 4.78 36.16 -16.49
C GLN A 178 4.78 37.63 -16.95
N VAL A 179 5.94 38.27 -17.14
CA VAL A 179 6.00 39.71 -17.49
C VAL A 179 5.60 39.99 -18.95
N VAL A 180 5.71 39.00 -19.85
CA VAL A 180 5.47 39.24 -21.28
C VAL A 180 4.08 38.71 -21.67
N GLY A 181 3.07 39.58 -21.66
CA GLY A 181 1.77 39.29 -22.31
C GLY A 181 0.47 39.77 -21.66
N GLY A 182 0.47 40.62 -20.64
CA GLY A 182 -0.73 41.33 -20.18
C GLY A 182 -1.78 40.47 -19.44
N SER A 183 -1.82 40.67 -18.12
CA SER A 183 -2.81 40.23 -17.12
C SER A 183 -2.65 38.82 -16.52
N PRO A 184 -2.50 38.70 -15.18
CA PRO A 184 -2.36 37.43 -14.49
C PRO A 184 -3.71 36.68 -14.46
N TYR A 185 -3.75 35.48 -15.04
CA TYR A 185 -4.92 34.61 -14.97
C TYR A 185 -5.02 34.01 -13.55
N LYS A 186 -5.96 34.51 -12.73
CA LYS A 186 -6.30 33.92 -11.43
C LYS A 186 -7.13 32.66 -11.64
N SER A 187 -6.49 31.49 -11.58
CA SER A 187 -7.17 30.22 -11.28
C SER A 187 -7.02 29.94 -9.77
N PRO A 188 -8.08 29.57 -9.04
CA PRO A 188 -8.01 29.32 -7.59
C PRO A 188 -7.17 28.10 -7.20
N GLU A 189 -6.79 27.24 -8.16
CA GLU A 189 -6.26 25.89 -7.90
C GLU A 189 -4.83 25.68 -8.42
N LEU A 190 -4.21 26.69 -9.06
CA LEU A 190 -2.79 26.69 -9.40
C LEU A 190 -2.22 28.10 -9.20
N TYR A 191 -1.42 28.27 -8.15
CA TYR A 191 -0.59 29.45 -7.93
C TYR A 191 0.38 29.58 -9.12
N TYR A 192 0.11 30.50 -10.05
CA TYR A 192 1.07 30.92 -11.06
C TYR A 192 1.88 32.10 -10.49
N PRO A 193 3.22 32.14 -10.69
CA PRO A 193 4.06 33.21 -10.15
C PRO A 193 3.68 34.54 -10.80
N VAL A 194 3.68 35.62 -10.03
CA VAL A 194 3.50 36.98 -10.57
C VAL A 194 4.79 37.35 -11.34
N GLY A 195 4.65 37.89 -12.55
CA GLY A 195 5.78 38.38 -13.31
C GLY A 195 6.49 39.52 -12.57
N SER A 196 7.83 39.49 -12.52
CA SER A 196 8.65 40.58 -11.95
C SER A 196 9.58 41.21 -12.97
N GLU A 197 9.71 42.53 -12.92
CA GLU A 197 10.59 43.34 -13.79
C GLU A 197 12.07 43.20 -13.40
N SER A 198 12.34 42.75 -12.16
CA SER A 198 13.69 42.41 -11.70
C SER A 198 13.72 41.27 -10.68
N LEU A 199 14.87 40.59 -10.53
CA LEU A 199 15.08 39.48 -9.60
C LEU A 199 16.50 39.51 -9.03
N SER A 200 16.65 39.21 -7.73
CA SER A 200 17.96 39.16 -7.07
C SER A 200 18.59 37.76 -7.16
N PHE A 201 19.93 37.70 -7.18
CA PHE A 201 20.68 36.46 -6.98
C PHE A 201 20.68 36.01 -5.51
N GLU A 202 20.43 36.93 -4.56
CA GLU A 202 20.46 36.70 -3.11
C GLU A 202 19.13 36.16 -2.59
N ARG A 203 18.76 34.98 -3.08
CA ARG A 203 17.55 34.28 -2.67
C ARG A 203 17.69 32.77 -2.86
N PRO A 204 16.93 31.96 -2.10
CA PRO A 204 16.90 30.51 -2.29
C PRO A 204 16.31 30.10 -3.65
N TYR A 205 16.59 28.86 -4.07
CA TYR A 205 15.90 28.18 -5.16
C TYR A 205 14.54 27.60 -4.75
N PHE A 206 13.61 27.60 -5.71
CA PHE A 206 12.23 27.11 -5.51
C PHE A 206 12.16 25.66 -5.06
N ASN A 207 13.06 24.82 -5.58
CA ASN A 207 13.16 23.41 -5.22
C ASN A 207 14.24 23.24 -4.16
N CYS A 208 13.87 22.71 -2.99
CA CYS A 208 14.77 22.41 -1.88
C CYS A 208 15.90 21.44 -2.25
N ARG A 209 15.80 20.75 -3.40
CA ARG A 209 16.82 19.85 -3.95
C ARG A 209 17.74 20.51 -4.99
N GLY A 210 18.12 21.78 -4.84
CA GLY A 210 19.20 22.39 -5.64
C GLY A 210 18.83 22.90 -7.03
N GLY A 211 17.56 23.18 -7.30
CA GLY A 211 17.12 23.98 -8.46
C GLY A 211 17.47 23.42 -9.86
N ASP A 212 17.60 24.32 -10.83
CA ASP A 212 17.85 23.98 -12.25
C ASP A 212 19.29 23.50 -12.50
N ALA A 213 20.27 23.88 -11.66
CA ALA A 213 21.67 23.46 -11.81
C ALA A 213 21.83 21.93 -11.67
N LEU A 214 21.24 21.34 -10.62
CA LEU A 214 21.24 19.87 -10.44
C LEU A 214 20.41 19.13 -11.48
N ARG A 215 19.48 19.83 -12.12
CA ARG A 215 18.60 19.27 -13.14
C ARG A 215 19.29 19.21 -14.51
N TRP A 216 19.99 20.25 -14.93
CA TRP A 216 20.46 20.36 -16.32
C TRP A 216 21.97 20.20 -16.47
N GLU A 217 22.73 20.85 -15.59
CA GLU A 217 24.19 20.90 -15.67
C GLU A 217 24.82 19.66 -15.05
N TYR A 218 24.31 19.21 -13.90
CA TYR A 218 24.91 18.10 -13.18
C TYR A 218 24.99 16.76 -13.97
N PRO A 219 23.97 16.35 -14.76
CA PRO A 219 24.11 15.18 -15.64
C PRO A 219 25.28 15.29 -16.63
N LEU A 220 25.52 16.49 -17.17
CA LEU A 220 26.67 16.75 -18.05
C LEU A 220 27.99 16.65 -17.26
N VAL A 221 28.08 17.29 -16.09
CA VAL A 221 29.29 17.27 -15.26
C VAL A 221 29.67 15.85 -14.87
N ARG A 222 28.72 15.07 -14.36
CA ARG A 222 28.95 13.68 -13.96
C ARG A 222 29.39 12.82 -15.15
N TRP A 223 28.79 13.01 -16.32
CA TRP A 223 29.14 12.29 -17.52
C TRP A 223 30.54 12.64 -18.04
N LEU A 224 30.87 13.93 -18.17
CA LEU A 224 32.21 14.37 -18.61
C LEU A 224 33.31 13.79 -17.72
N GLU A 225 33.11 13.85 -16.40
CA GLU A 225 34.06 13.30 -15.44
C GLU A 225 34.14 11.76 -15.49
N LYS A 226 33.02 11.08 -15.78
CA LYS A 226 32.98 9.62 -15.97
C LYS A 226 33.80 9.20 -17.21
N GLU A 227 33.65 9.93 -18.31
CA GLU A 227 34.39 9.69 -19.56
C GLU A 227 35.85 10.19 -19.51
N GLY A 228 36.26 10.78 -18.38
CA GLY A 228 37.62 11.28 -18.18
C GLY A 228 37.93 12.56 -18.97
N VAL A 229 36.92 13.34 -19.34
CA VAL A 229 37.08 14.63 -20.04
C VAL A 229 37.50 15.70 -19.04
N ASP A 230 38.71 16.24 -19.22
CA ASP A 230 39.22 17.36 -18.45
C ASP A 230 38.64 18.68 -18.96
N ALA A 231 37.77 19.32 -18.16
CA ALA A 231 37.10 20.56 -18.50
C ALA A 231 37.30 21.66 -17.45
N ALA A 232 37.43 22.89 -17.93
CA ALA A 232 37.28 24.09 -17.12
C ALA A 232 35.80 24.32 -16.76
N TYR A 233 35.56 24.97 -15.63
CA TYR A 233 34.22 25.35 -15.16
C TYR A 233 34.17 26.84 -14.92
N HIS A 234 33.18 27.49 -15.54
CA HIS A 234 32.89 28.92 -15.41
C HIS A 234 31.38 29.16 -15.36
N THR A 235 30.97 30.36 -14.95
CA THR A 235 29.56 30.80 -14.99
C THR A 235 29.36 31.98 -15.93
N ASP A 236 28.13 32.14 -16.43
CA ASP A 236 27.72 33.31 -17.22
C ASP A 236 27.94 34.65 -16.50
N LEU A 237 27.94 34.66 -15.15
CA LEU A 237 28.28 35.84 -14.35
C LEU A 237 29.75 36.28 -14.47
N GLU A 238 30.69 35.36 -14.73
CA GLU A 238 32.11 35.72 -14.87
C GLU A 238 32.36 36.56 -16.14
N LEU A 239 31.57 36.31 -17.19
CA LEU A 239 31.65 37.00 -18.48
C LEU A 239 31.27 38.48 -18.37
N GLU A 240 30.51 38.85 -17.33
CA GLU A 240 30.16 40.25 -17.04
C GLU A 240 31.39 41.08 -16.66
N SER A 241 32.36 40.43 -16.01
CA SER A 241 33.63 41.06 -15.60
C SER A 241 34.76 40.81 -16.59
N ASN A 242 34.68 39.75 -17.40
CA ASN A 242 35.72 39.39 -18.36
C ASN A 242 35.13 38.66 -19.59
N GLN A 243 34.81 39.43 -20.64
CA GLN A 243 34.27 38.87 -21.89
C GLN A 243 35.30 38.07 -22.69
N GLU A 244 36.59 38.19 -22.36
CA GLU A 244 37.69 37.51 -23.04
C GLU A 244 38.05 36.18 -22.39
N LEU A 245 37.37 35.81 -21.31
CA LEU A 245 37.59 34.59 -20.54
C LEU A 245 37.57 33.33 -21.42
N LEU A 246 36.73 33.31 -22.45
CA LEU A 246 36.53 32.13 -23.30
C LEU A 246 37.62 31.94 -24.36
N LYS A 247 38.41 32.98 -24.68
CA LYS A 247 39.39 32.95 -25.81
C LYS A 247 40.46 31.88 -25.69
N GLN A 248 40.73 31.41 -24.47
CA GLN A 248 41.76 30.40 -24.21
C GLN A 248 41.30 28.97 -24.51
N TYR A 249 40.00 28.75 -24.73
CA TYR A 249 39.44 27.42 -24.98
C TYR A 249 39.24 27.14 -26.47
N THR A 250 39.12 25.87 -26.83
CA THR A 250 38.71 25.45 -28.18
C THR A 250 37.21 25.18 -28.24
N HIS A 251 36.64 24.68 -27.12
CA HIS A 251 35.23 24.32 -27.02
C HIS A 251 34.57 24.92 -25.77
N VAL A 252 33.33 25.39 -25.92
CA VAL A 252 32.46 25.81 -24.82
C VAL A 252 31.18 24.98 -24.83
N ILE A 253 30.91 24.28 -23.73
CA ILE A 253 29.73 23.43 -23.55
C ILE A 253 28.75 24.10 -22.61
N THR A 254 27.47 24.06 -22.98
CA THR A 254 26.37 24.55 -22.13
C THR A 254 25.26 23.51 -22.08
N ALA A 255 24.55 23.42 -20.95
CA ALA A 255 23.51 22.41 -20.72
C ALA A 255 22.17 23.04 -20.32
N GLY A 256 21.07 22.42 -20.76
CA GLY A 256 19.71 22.88 -20.45
C GLY A 256 19.34 24.18 -21.17
N PRO A 257 18.20 24.79 -20.79
CA PRO A 257 17.74 26.00 -21.47
C PRO A 257 18.53 27.22 -21.00
N MET A 258 19.27 27.88 -21.91
CA MET A 258 19.97 29.15 -21.65
C MET A 258 19.13 30.34 -22.14
N ARG A 259 17.93 30.48 -21.59
CA ARG A 259 16.92 31.41 -22.08
C ARG A 259 17.25 32.89 -21.91
N TYR A 260 17.87 33.25 -20.78
CA TYR A 260 18.14 34.62 -20.38
C TYR A 260 19.65 34.82 -20.29
N TRP A 261 20.17 35.83 -20.98
CA TRP A 261 21.56 36.26 -20.86
C TRP A 261 21.72 37.75 -21.14
N THR A 262 22.87 38.31 -20.79
CA THR A 262 23.19 39.73 -21.04
C THR A 262 23.78 39.95 -22.42
N LYS A 263 23.95 41.23 -22.78
CA LYS A 263 24.72 41.61 -23.96
C LYS A 263 26.20 41.20 -23.86
N ASN A 264 26.80 41.29 -22.67
CA ASN A 264 28.18 40.86 -22.44
C ASN A 264 28.35 39.35 -22.67
N THR A 265 27.40 38.54 -22.19
CA THR A 265 27.40 37.09 -22.45
C THR A 265 27.31 36.81 -23.96
N GLU A 266 26.44 37.51 -24.68
CA GLU A 266 26.30 37.35 -26.13
C GLU A 266 27.58 37.76 -26.88
N ASP A 267 28.17 38.90 -26.52
CA ASP A 267 29.38 39.41 -27.16
C ASP A 267 30.58 38.50 -26.89
N ALA A 268 30.72 37.96 -25.66
CA ALA A 268 31.75 36.98 -25.32
C ALA A 268 31.64 35.70 -26.19
N LEU A 269 30.43 35.13 -26.32
CA LEU A 269 30.19 33.94 -27.15
C LEU A 269 30.42 34.23 -28.64
N GLN A 270 30.01 35.40 -29.12
CA GLN A 270 30.19 35.81 -30.51
C GLN A 270 31.67 36.04 -30.83
N ASN A 271 32.41 36.68 -29.94
CA ASN A 271 33.86 36.89 -30.05
C ASN A 271 34.62 35.55 -30.06
N PHE A 272 34.23 34.63 -29.18
CA PHE A 272 34.79 33.29 -29.11
C PHE A 272 34.64 32.52 -30.44
N VAL A 273 33.44 32.49 -31.01
CA VAL A 273 33.19 31.80 -32.29
C VAL A 273 33.88 32.52 -33.46
N ASN A 274 33.91 33.85 -33.46
CA ASN A 274 34.61 34.64 -34.47
C ASN A 274 36.13 34.46 -34.41
N ALA A 275 36.68 34.07 -33.26
CA ALA A 275 38.08 33.69 -33.10
C ALA A 275 38.37 32.24 -33.55
N GLY A 276 37.35 31.48 -33.96
CA GLY A 276 37.48 30.08 -34.42
C GLY A 276 37.00 29.04 -33.41
N GLY A 277 36.48 29.44 -32.25
CA GLY A 277 35.99 28.53 -31.21
C GLY A 277 34.69 27.80 -31.57
N HIS A 278 34.43 26.70 -30.87
CA HIS A 278 33.27 25.82 -31.07
C HIS A 278 32.33 25.83 -29.86
N ILE A 279 31.07 26.20 -30.05
CA ILE A 279 30.04 26.15 -29.00
C ILE A 279 29.20 24.88 -29.17
N VAL A 280 29.09 24.09 -28.10
CA VAL A 280 28.24 22.91 -28.00
C VAL A 280 27.11 23.18 -27.01
N HIS A 281 25.96 23.62 -27.53
CA HIS A 281 24.77 23.88 -26.73
C HIS A 281 23.86 22.65 -26.67
N LEU A 282 23.92 21.93 -25.55
CA LEU A 282 23.14 20.71 -25.27
C LEU A 282 21.76 21.05 -24.68
N GLY A 283 21.09 22.03 -25.28
CA GLY A 283 19.85 22.61 -24.77
C GLY A 283 18.93 23.19 -25.84
N SER A 284 18.08 24.11 -25.41
CA SER A 284 17.16 24.87 -26.27
C SER A 284 17.00 26.29 -25.73
N GLU A 285 16.31 27.15 -26.45
CA GLU A 285 15.95 28.51 -26.01
C GLU A 285 17.13 29.46 -25.83
N ALA A 286 18.30 29.14 -26.39
CA ALA A 286 19.51 29.93 -26.26
C ALA A 286 19.25 31.42 -26.59
N GLY A 287 19.31 32.28 -25.57
CA GLY A 287 19.24 33.73 -25.71
C GLY A 287 17.91 34.30 -26.16
N GLN A 288 16.79 33.64 -25.90
CA GLN A 288 15.50 34.20 -26.29
C GLN A 288 15.16 35.53 -25.58
N HIS A 289 15.79 35.83 -24.45
CA HIS A 289 15.63 37.12 -23.77
C HIS A 289 16.99 37.76 -23.52
N LEU A 290 17.14 39.00 -24.00
CA LEU A 290 18.25 39.86 -23.58
C LEU A 290 17.86 40.52 -22.25
N VAL A 291 18.68 40.35 -21.23
CA VAL A 291 18.49 40.95 -19.89
C VAL A 291 19.69 41.83 -19.54
N ALA A 292 19.54 42.65 -18.50
CA ALA A 292 20.65 43.44 -17.95
C ALA A 292 20.87 43.10 -16.48
N LEU A 293 22.06 43.38 -15.97
CA LEU A 293 22.33 43.37 -14.54
C LEU A 293 22.40 44.82 -14.04
N LYS A 294 21.67 45.10 -12.96
CA LYS A 294 21.70 46.40 -12.28
C LYS A 294 23.12 46.68 -11.75
N ASN A 295 23.46 47.96 -11.57
CA ASN A 295 24.77 48.43 -11.10
C ASN A 295 25.94 48.14 -12.06
N ASN A 296 25.82 48.52 -13.34
CA ASN A 296 26.89 48.42 -14.35
C ASN A 296 27.47 47.01 -14.56
N ASN A 297 26.61 45.99 -14.54
CA ASN A 297 27.00 44.58 -14.65
C ASN A 297 27.83 44.04 -13.48
N ASP A 298 27.71 44.66 -12.30
CA ASP A 298 28.25 44.08 -11.07
C ASP A 298 27.38 42.91 -10.60
N TYR A 299 27.93 41.71 -10.65
CA TYR A 299 27.26 40.49 -10.20
C TYR A 299 27.28 40.33 -8.67
N LEU A 300 28.09 41.10 -7.93
CA LEU A 300 28.21 41.00 -6.47
C LEU A 300 27.02 41.65 -5.73
N ASP A 301 26.45 42.71 -6.32
CA ASP A 301 25.30 43.47 -5.81
C ASP A 301 24.04 43.32 -6.70
N GLY A 302 24.08 42.34 -7.61
CA GLY A 302 23.29 42.35 -8.85
C GLY A 302 21.83 41.93 -8.71
N GLN A 303 20.97 42.65 -9.44
CA GLN A 303 19.61 42.24 -9.79
C GLN A 303 19.53 42.07 -11.31
N ILE A 304 18.90 40.99 -11.76
CA ILE A 304 18.54 40.80 -13.16
C ILE A 304 17.38 41.73 -13.48
N VAL A 305 17.47 42.48 -14.57
CA VAL A 305 16.43 43.38 -15.10
C VAL A 305 15.87 42.78 -16.39
N PHE A 306 14.54 42.64 -16.47
CA PHE A 306 13.84 41.96 -17.56
C PHE A 306 13.04 42.89 -18.47
N GLN A 307 12.65 44.07 -17.98
CA GLN A 307 11.91 45.07 -18.74
C GLN A 307 12.80 46.24 -19.13
N SER A 308 12.59 46.74 -20.35
CA SER A 308 13.26 47.95 -20.81
C SER A 308 12.87 49.15 -19.96
N ASN A 309 13.86 50.01 -19.71
CA ASN A 309 13.68 51.30 -19.04
C ASN A 309 14.70 52.30 -19.58
N ASP A 310 14.70 53.55 -19.09
CA ASP A 310 15.59 54.60 -19.56
C ASP A 310 17.09 54.24 -19.47
N ALA A 311 17.47 53.35 -18.55
CA ALA A 311 18.85 52.89 -18.37
C ALA A 311 19.21 51.68 -19.26
N PHE A 312 18.21 50.87 -19.63
CA PHE A 312 18.38 49.66 -20.43
C PHE A 312 17.30 49.59 -21.53
N PRO A 313 17.42 50.38 -22.61
CA PRO A 313 16.39 50.43 -23.64
C PRO A 313 16.33 49.15 -24.50
N ASP A 314 17.42 48.39 -24.56
CA ASP A 314 17.63 47.30 -25.53
C ASP A 314 17.33 45.89 -25.01
N ILE A 315 16.82 45.75 -23.77
CA ILE A 315 16.48 44.46 -23.16
C ILE A 315 15.02 44.05 -23.44
N GLY A 316 14.75 42.75 -23.61
CA GLY A 316 13.42 42.24 -23.97
C GLY A 316 13.41 40.85 -24.62
N GLU A 317 12.21 40.37 -24.95
CA GLU A 317 12.02 39.10 -25.68
C GLU A 317 12.43 39.24 -27.15
N ARG A 318 13.15 38.24 -27.65
CA ARG A 318 13.58 38.13 -29.04
C ARG A 318 12.86 36.96 -29.69
N LEU A 319 12.04 37.24 -30.70
CA LEU A 319 11.34 36.20 -31.48
C LEU A 319 12.31 35.30 -32.26
N GLU A 320 13.49 35.83 -32.60
CA GLU A 320 14.51 35.16 -33.39
C GLU A 320 15.90 35.48 -32.83
N ASN A 321 16.72 34.45 -32.63
CA ASN A 321 18.13 34.56 -32.33
C ASN A 321 18.94 34.08 -33.55
N SER A 322 19.35 35.03 -34.38
CA SER A 322 20.13 34.76 -35.58
C SER A 322 21.53 34.22 -35.28
N PHE A 323 22.12 34.55 -34.13
CA PHE A 323 23.44 34.05 -33.72
C PHE A 323 23.42 32.52 -33.61
N TYR A 324 22.44 31.96 -32.91
CA TYR A 324 22.21 30.51 -32.78
C TYR A 324 21.36 29.90 -33.91
N SER A 325 20.90 30.70 -34.88
CA SER A 325 19.95 30.30 -35.92
C SER A 325 18.71 29.59 -35.36
N ALA A 326 18.12 30.15 -34.30
CA ALA A 326 16.97 29.59 -33.59
C ALA A 326 15.82 30.62 -33.50
N THR A 327 14.56 30.19 -33.63
CA THR A 327 13.38 31.04 -33.35
C THR A 327 12.60 30.53 -32.16
N VAL A 328 11.82 31.43 -31.55
CA VAL A 328 10.96 31.13 -30.40
C VAL A 328 10.00 29.99 -30.74
N SER A 329 10.05 28.95 -29.92
CA SER A 329 8.96 27.99 -29.82
C SER A 329 8.71 27.53 -28.38
N GLY A 330 7.46 27.74 -27.94
CA GLY A 330 7.13 27.94 -26.54
C GLY A 330 7.14 26.71 -25.62
N SER A 331 7.06 26.96 -24.32
CA SER A 331 6.78 25.97 -23.28
C SER A 331 5.28 25.66 -23.20
N ARG A 332 4.88 24.44 -22.76
CA ARG A 332 3.46 24.13 -22.45
C ARG A 332 2.88 25.18 -21.47
N LYS A 333 1.58 25.51 -21.63
CA LYS A 333 0.84 26.51 -20.81
C LYS A 333 0.65 26.14 -19.34
N THR A 334 0.88 24.89 -18.95
CA THR A 334 0.83 24.42 -17.56
C THR A 334 2.25 24.43 -16.99
N ALA A 335 2.44 24.95 -15.78
CA ALA A 335 3.72 25.07 -15.08
C ALA A 335 4.63 23.83 -15.34
N PRO A 336 5.77 23.95 -16.05
CA PRO A 336 6.48 22.80 -16.65
C PRO A 336 7.17 21.84 -15.67
N TRP A 337 7.01 22.04 -14.37
CA TRP A 337 7.80 21.41 -13.31
C TRP A 337 6.96 20.60 -12.31
N ALA A 338 5.64 20.54 -12.48
CA ALA A 338 4.78 19.60 -11.77
C ALA A 338 4.41 18.44 -12.70
N ASP A 339 4.97 17.25 -12.44
CA ASP A 339 4.63 15.97 -13.09
C ASP A 339 4.80 15.87 -14.61
N LEU A 340 6.07 15.86 -15.03
CA LEU A 340 6.46 14.94 -16.10
C LEU A 340 7.38 13.92 -15.45
N LYS A 341 6.80 12.81 -15.00
CA LYS A 341 7.43 11.50 -15.18
C LYS A 341 7.11 11.14 -16.62
N ILE A 342 8.09 10.81 -17.46
CA ILE A 342 7.78 10.02 -18.65
C ILE A 342 7.37 8.64 -18.13
N ASN A 343 6.09 8.48 -17.77
CA ASN A 343 5.56 7.16 -17.50
C ASN A 343 5.46 6.38 -18.83
N SER A 344 5.35 5.06 -18.74
CA SER A 344 5.19 4.14 -19.87
C SER A 344 4.05 4.50 -20.85
N LYS A 345 3.09 5.35 -20.45
CA LYS A 345 2.02 5.87 -21.33
C LYS A 345 2.45 7.08 -22.17
N MET A 346 3.42 7.88 -21.73
CA MET A 346 3.88 9.07 -22.47
C MET A 346 4.99 8.74 -23.49
N GLY A 347 5.80 7.71 -23.22
CA GLY A 347 6.81 7.18 -24.14
C GLY A 347 6.23 6.66 -25.47
N LYS A 348 4.98 6.18 -25.46
CA LYS A 348 4.25 5.73 -26.67
C LYS A 348 3.90 6.86 -27.65
N HIS A 349 4.14 8.13 -27.31
CA HIS A 349 3.66 9.30 -28.07
C HIS A 349 4.75 10.32 -28.45
N LEU A 350 6.03 10.03 -28.19
CA LEU A 350 7.17 10.88 -28.56
C LEU A 350 8.09 10.06 -29.47
N ASP A 351 8.34 10.56 -30.68
CA ASP A 351 9.10 9.81 -31.69
C ASP A 351 10.61 9.77 -31.34
N GLY A 352 11.11 10.54 -30.36
CA GLY A 352 12.55 10.63 -30.05
C GLY A 352 13.33 11.56 -30.99
N LEU A 353 14.66 11.55 -30.88
CA LEU A 353 15.58 12.32 -31.74
C LEU A 353 15.93 11.50 -32.98
N LYS A 354 15.48 11.97 -34.15
CA LYS A 354 15.79 11.30 -35.42
C LYS A 354 17.03 11.90 -36.05
N ILE A 355 18.07 11.09 -36.21
CA ILE A 355 19.32 11.45 -36.87
C ILE A 355 19.45 10.60 -38.14
N LYS A 356 19.29 11.23 -39.31
CA LYS A 356 19.20 10.51 -40.60
C LYS A 356 18.13 9.40 -40.56
N ASN A 357 18.55 8.12 -40.61
CA ASN A 357 17.68 6.94 -40.57
C ASN A 357 17.60 6.28 -39.18
N ARG A 358 18.29 6.83 -38.16
CA ARG A 358 18.34 6.31 -36.79
C ARG A 358 17.46 7.12 -35.86
N LEU A 359 16.97 6.46 -34.81
CA LEU A 359 16.04 7.04 -33.84
C LEU A 359 16.58 6.82 -32.43
N ILE A 360 16.98 7.90 -31.76
CA ILE A 360 17.37 7.87 -30.35
C ILE A 360 16.12 8.15 -29.51
N ALA A 361 15.58 7.09 -28.91
CA ALA A 361 14.36 7.17 -28.12
C ALA A 361 14.59 7.93 -26.79
N GLY A 362 13.54 8.55 -26.25
CA GLY A 362 13.61 9.25 -24.95
C GLY A 362 14.23 10.65 -24.97
N VAL A 363 14.92 11.06 -26.04
CA VAL A 363 15.47 12.43 -26.20
C VAL A 363 14.40 13.36 -26.76
N ALA A 364 13.53 13.86 -25.89
CA ALA A 364 12.47 14.83 -26.20
C ALA A 364 12.37 15.92 -25.13
N GLY A 365 12.30 17.20 -25.53
CA GLY A 365 12.38 18.36 -24.63
C GLY A 365 11.03 18.92 -24.14
N LEU A 366 11.08 19.67 -23.02
CA LEU A 366 9.96 20.48 -22.49
C LEU A 366 9.72 21.76 -23.31
N SER A 367 10.80 22.23 -23.93
CA SER A 367 10.93 23.34 -24.86
C SER A 367 11.63 22.85 -26.12
N TRP A 368 11.47 23.58 -27.21
CA TRP A 368 12.18 23.29 -28.44
C TRP A 368 12.52 24.54 -29.21
N ASP A 369 13.54 24.46 -30.05
CA ASP A 369 13.89 25.50 -31.00
C ASP A 369 13.47 25.12 -32.42
N LYS A 370 13.03 26.11 -33.18
CA LYS A 370 12.89 25.99 -34.63
C LYS A 370 14.11 26.62 -35.29
N THR A 371 14.71 25.91 -36.25
CA THR A 371 15.89 26.43 -36.97
C THR A 371 15.50 27.55 -37.95
N LEU A 372 16.24 28.66 -37.88
CA LEU A 372 16.31 29.65 -38.94
C LEU A 372 17.14 29.10 -40.10
N LYS A 373 16.53 28.99 -41.28
CA LYS A 373 17.22 28.49 -42.47
C LYS A 373 18.16 29.55 -43.02
N SER A 374 19.44 29.22 -43.13
CA SER A 374 20.46 30.03 -43.80
C SER A 374 21.53 29.10 -44.42
N ARG A 375 22.36 29.62 -45.35
CA ARG A 375 23.34 28.80 -46.11
C ARG A 375 24.44 28.19 -45.23
N ASP A 376 24.69 28.82 -44.11
CA ASP A 376 25.68 28.49 -43.08
C ASP A 376 25.14 27.53 -42.00
N VAL A 377 23.87 27.11 -42.09
CA VAL A 377 23.22 26.21 -41.15
C VAL A 377 22.92 24.86 -41.78
N GLN A 378 23.37 23.79 -41.13
CA GLN A 378 23.08 22.41 -41.48
C GLN A 378 22.22 21.76 -40.39
N ILE A 379 21.03 21.30 -40.75
CA ILE A 379 20.20 20.48 -39.87
C ILE A 379 20.79 19.06 -39.83
N LEU A 380 21.06 18.57 -38.62
CA LEU A 380 21.66 17.26 -38.36
C LEU A 380 20.61 16.24 -37.92
N ALA A 381 19.63 16.69 -37.15
CA ALA A 381 18.60 15.84 -36.56
C ALA A 381 17.28 16.59 -36.40
N SER A 382 16.19 15.84 -36.29
CA SER A 382 14.86 16.40 -36.03
C SER A 382 14.10 15.53 -35.03
N SER A 383 13.48 16.16 -34.04
CA SER A 383 12.61 15.49 -33.06
C SER A 383 11.18 15.98 -33.19
N ARG A 384 10.22 15.04 -33.22
CA ARG A 384 8.80 15.39 -33.23
C ARG A 384 8.27 15.53 -31.81
N ILE A 385 7.80 16.72 -31.45
CA ILE A 385 7.35 17.06 -30.09
C ILE A 385 5.86 17.35 -30.09
N LYS A 386 5.15 16.77 -29.12
CA LYS A 386 3.71 16.99 -28.92
C LYS A 386 3.46 18.30 -28.17
N HIS A 387 2.89 19.29 -28.87
CA HIS A 387 2.69 20.66 -28.36
C HIS A 387 1.31 20.89 -27.71
N ARG A 388 0.21 20.48 -28.35
CA ARG A 388 -1.18 20.52 -27.81
C ARG A 388 -1.97 19.27 -28.22
N LYS A 389 -3.21 19.12 -27.73
CA LYS A 389 -4.13 18.03 -28.13
C LYS A 389 -4.14 17.95 -29.67
N TRP A 390 -3.60 16.85 -30.21
CA TRP A 390 -3.51 16.55 -31.65
C TRP A 390 -2.56 17.41 -32.52
N THR A 391 -1.66 18.21 -31.94
CA THR A 391 -0.67 18.98 -32.74
C THR A 391 0.77 18.64 -32.37
N TYR A 392 1.60 18.51 -33.42
CA TYR A 392 3.02 18.23 -33.30
C TYR A 392 3.86 19.42 -33.81
N ARG A 393 5.08 19.51 -33.30
CA ARG A 393 6.12 20.46 -33.68
C ARG A 393 7.40 19.70 -33.96
N ILE A 394 8.32 20.33 -34.68
CA ILE A 394 9.62 19.74 -34.99
C ILE A 394 10.66 20.61 -34.31
N ALA A 395 11.42 20.00 -33.41
CA ALA A 395 12.69 20.53 -32.93
C ALA A 395 13.79 20.05 -33.88
N ASN A 396 14.75 20.90 -34.16
CA ASN A 396 15.89 20.52 -34.99
C ASN A 396 17.17 20.68 -34.19
N SER A 397 18.04 19.68 -34.26
CA SER A 397 19.44 19.85 -33.90
C SER A 397 20.20 20.28 -35.14
N HIS A 398 20.93 21.37 -35.05
CA HIS A 398 21.64 21.94 -36.18
C HIS A 398 23.03 22.44 -35.80
N ILE A 399 23.89 22.51 -36.80
CA ILE A 399 25.20 23.15 -36.68
C ILE A 399 25.25 24.36 -37.60
N LYS A 400 25.69 25.49 -37.05
CA LYS A 400 25.99 26.71 -37.80
C LYS A 400 27.49 26.86 -37.93
N ARG A 401 27.98 27.23 -39.12
CA ARG A 401 29.40 27.41 -39.42
C ARG A 401 29.71 28.88 -39.70
N PHE A 402 30.76 29.41 -39.08
CA PHE A 402 31.17 30.80 -39.23
C PHE A 402 32.39 30.91 -40.17
N PRO A 403 32.58 32.05 -40.85
CA PRO A 403 33.73 32.26 -41.74
C PRO A 403 35.10 32.08 -41.06
N SER A 404 35.17 32.26 -39.74
CA SER A 404 36.36 32.02 -38.91
C SER A 404 36.76 30.56 -38.78
N GLY A 405 35.90 29.61 -39.19
CA GLY A 405 36.05 28.18 -38.91
C GLY A 405 35.31 27.72 -37.65
N GLY A 406 34.93 28.66 -36.77
CA GLY A 406 34.15 28.37 -35.57
C GLY A 406 32.75 27.84 -35.87
N THR A 407 32.18 27.11 -34.91
CA THR A 407 30.87 26.45 -35.07
C THR A 407 29.98 26.64 -33.85
N ILE A 408 28.66 26.53 -34.07
CA ILE A 408 27.68 26.45 -32.99
C ILE A 408 26.80 25.24 -33.27
N PHE A 409 26.88 24.22 -32.42
CA PHE A 409 25.91 23.15 -32.33
C PHE A 409 24.79 23.56 -31.37
N ASN A 410 23.54 23.48 -31.81
CA ASN A 410 22.36 23.62 -30.97
C ASN A 410 21.57 22.31 -31.02
N ALA A 411 21.37 21.68 -29.86
CA ALA A 411 20.58 20.47 -29.72
C ALA A 411 19.09 20.68 -30.06
N GLY A 412 18.58 21.90 -29.85
CA GLY A 412 17.21 22.29 -30.13
C GLY A 412 16.16 21.70 -29.19
N VAL A 413 16.58 20.93 -28.18
CA VAL A 413 15.74 20.32 -27.13
C VAL A 413 16.43 20.42 -25.77
N SER A 414 15.66 20.67 -24.72
CA SER A 414 16.22 20.89 -23.38
C SER A 414 16.85 19.66 -22.73
N SER A 415 16.49 18.44 -23.15
CA SER A 415 16.78 17.19 -22.44
C SER A 415 18.01 16.42 -22.94
N TRP A 416 18.85 17.01 -23.81
CA TRP A 416 20.02 16.32 -24.35
C TRP A 416 20.95 15.80 -23.24
N SER A 417 21.25 16.62 -22.23
CA SER A 417 22.12 16.21 -21.12
C SER A 417 21.56 15.05 -20.28
N TRP A 418 20.23 14.84 -20.26
CA TRP A 418 19.61 13.70 -19.57
C TRP A 418 19.80 12.37 -20.32
N GLY A 419 20.05 12.41 -21.63
CA GLY A 419 20.38 11.22 -22.41
C GLY A 419 21.84 10.78 -22.25
N LEU A 420 22.68 11.60 -21.61
CA LEU A 420 24.09 11.28 -21.35
C LEU A 420 24.27 10.49 -20.05
N GLU A 421 23.38 10.65 -19.07
CA GLU A 421 23.56 10.10 -17.72
C GLU A 421 22.22 9.81 -17.02
N LYS A 422 22.11 8.63 -16.40
CA LYS A 422 20.93 8.17 -15.63
C LYS A 422 20.81 8.97 -14.33
N PHE A 423 21.93 9.28 -13.70
CA PHE A 423 21.93 9.91 -12.40
C PHE A 423 21.75 11.43 -12.53
N GLY A 424 20.69 11.97 -11.91
CA GLY A 424 20.26 13.36 -12.14
C GLY A 424 19.26 13.50 -13.29
N ASN A 425 19.10 12.46 -14.11
CA ASN A 425 17.96 12.29 -14.98
C ASN A 425 16.74 11.89 -14.14
N HIS A 426 15.75 12.79 -14.04
CA HIS A 426 14.56 12.63 -13.21
C HIS A 426 13.53 11.61 -13.77
N GLY A 427 14.00 10.54 -14.43
CA GLY A 427 13.17 9.55 -15.13
C GLY A 427 12.52 10.11 -16.40
N ASN A 428 13.18 11.05 -17.07
CA ASN A 428 12.60 11.88 -18.13
C ASN A 428 13.35 11.83 -19.46
N ALA A 429 14.42 11.05 -19.55
CA ALA A 429 15.05 10.65 -20.80
C ALA A 429 15.58 9.23 -20.64
N MET A 430 15.86 8.54 -21.74
CA MET A 430 16.61 7.29 -21.71
C MET A 430 18.06 7.61 -22.00
N VAL A 431 18.98 6.97 -21.27
CA VAL A 431 20.42 7.07 -21.54
C VAL A 431 20.71 6.38 -22.87
N SER A 432 21.59 6.95 -23.69
CA SER A 432 21.92 6.42 -25.01
C SER A 432 23.42 6.55 -25.28
N GLU A 433 24.09 5.40 -25.49
CA GLU A 433 25.49 5.34 -25.90
C GLU A 433 25.73 6.07 -27.22
N GLU A 434 24.82 5.92 -28.19
CA GLU A 434 24.90 6.66 -29.46
C GLU A 434 24.91 8.19 -29.23
N LEU A 435 24.13 8.69 -28.26
CA LEU A 435 24.10 10.11 -27.91
C LEU A 435 25.39 10.56 -27.22
N GLN A 436 25.99 9.70 -26.39
CA GLN A 436 27.27 9.94 -25.74
C GLN A 436 28.39 10.02 -26.79
N GLU A 437 28.46 9.08 -27.73
CA GLU A 437 29.44 9.10 -28.83
C GLU A 437 29.33 10.37 -29.68
N ILE A 438 28.10 10.78 -30.03
CA ILE A 438 27.87 12.02 -30.78
C ILE A 438 28.39 13.22 -29.99
N THR A 439 28.13 13.25 -28.68
CA THR A 439 28.54 14.36 -27.83
C THR A 439 30.07 14.42 -27.70
N LEU A 440 30.75 13.28 -27.55
CA LEU A 440 32.22 13.22 -27.55
C LEU A 440 32.83 13.72 -28.87
N ARG A 441 32.22 13.37 -30.01
CA ARG A 441 32.67 13.87 -31.32
C ARG A 441 32.41 15.36 -31.53
N LEU A 442 31.38 15.93 -30.91
CA LEU A 442 31.09 17.36 -30.99
C LEU A 442 32.11 18.21 -30.20
N ILE A 443 32.84 17.60 -29.28
CA ILE A 443 33.88 18.24 -28.45
C ILE A 443 35.29 17.74 -28.82
N ASP A 444 35.43 17.07 -29.97
CA ASP A 444 36.68 16.50 -30.50
C ASP A 444 37.45 15.63 -29.48
N TRP A 445 36.76 14.79 -28.71
CA TRP A 445 37.36 13.88 -27.73
C TRP A 445 37.51 12.44 -28.28
N GLU A 446 38.71 11.86 -28.22
CA GLU A 446 38.99 10.48 -28.66
C GLU A 446 38.61 9.45 -27.58
N ILE A 447 37.81 8.45 -27.98
CA ILE A 447 37.45 7.30 -27.13
C ILE A 447 38.69 6.41 -26.99
N LYS A 448 39.22 6.25 -25.77
CA LYS A 448 40.31 5.28 -25.51
C LYS A 448 39.76 3.85 -25.66
N PRO A 449 40.34 3.00 -26.53
CA PRO A 449 39.91 1.61 -26.65
C PRO A 449 40.45 0.81 -25.45
N ASP A 450 39.56 0.24 -24.63
CA ASP A 450 39.97 -0.73 -23.62
C ASP A 450 40.19 -2.10 -24.26
N ILE A 451 41.36 -2.65 -23.98
CA ILE A 451 41.85 -3.96 -24.39
C ILE A 451 41.23 -4.97 -23.42
N ASP A 452 40.25 -5.74 -23.89
CA ASP A 452 40.06 -7.17 -23.59
C ASP A 452 38.70 -7.61 -24.15
N SER A 453 38.68 -7.93 -25.45
CA SER A 453 37.55 -8.55 -26.13
C SER A 453 37.60 -10.07 -25.93
N VAL A 454 36.66 -10.62 -25.17
CA VAL A 454 36.30 -12.05 -25.22
C VAL A 454 34.87 -12.17 -25.76
N ASP A 455 34.83 -12.71 -26.98
CA ASP A 455 33.81 -13.49 -27.69
C ASP A 455 32.32 -13.09 -27.67
N ASP A 456 31.82 -12.99 -28.91
CA ASP A 456 30.42 -12.92 -29.34
C ASP A 456 29.59 -14.11 -28.85
N GLU A 457 28.45 -13.83 -28.21
CA GLU A 457 27.27 -14.71 -28.20
C GLU A 457 25.99 -13.90 -28.53
N PRO A 458 24.96 -14.55 -29.10
CA PRO A 458 23.87 -13.88 -29.80
C PRO A 458 22.85 -13.23 -28.86
N ILE A 459 22.26 -12.14 -29.36
CA ILE A 459 21.30 -11.24 -28.73
C ILE A 459 20.06 -12.01 -28.20
N GLU A 460 19.99 -12.19 -26.87
CA GLU A 460 18.75 -12.38 -26.11
C GLU A 460 18.14 -11.03 -25.70
N GLU A 461 16.83 -11.04 -25.45
CA GLU A 461 15.96 -9.88 -25.21
C GLU A 461 16.56 -8.81 -24.28
N ILE A 462 16.46 -7.53 -24.70
CA ILE A 462 16.84 -6.38 -23.88
C ILE A 462 15.88 -6.27 -22.68
N VAL A 463 16.29 -6.89 -21.57
CA VAL A 463 15.76 -6.63 -20.23
C VAL A 463 16.26 -5.26 -19.79
N SER A 464 15.33 -4.43 -19.34
CA SER A 464 15.54 -3.12 -18.74
C SER A 464 16.43 -3.22 -17.48
N TYR A 465 17.73 -2.93 -17.58
CA TYR A 465 18.56 -2.70 -16.41
C TYR A 465 18.30 -1.29 -15.88
N ASP A 466 17.59 -1.16 -14.76
CA ASP A 466 17.61 0.06 -13.96
C ASP A 466 17.09 -0.08 -12.50
N GLU A 467 17.04 -1.29 -11.94
CA GLU A 467 16.75 -1.56 -10.52
C GLU A 467 17.86 -2.45 -9.95
N PHE A 468 18.36 -2.14 -8.73
CA PHE A 468 19.24 -3.07 -8.00
C PHE A 468 18.46 -4.36 -7.79
N THR A 469 19.03 -5.47 -8.24
CA THR A 469 18.44 -6.79 -8.03
C THR A 469 18.78 -7.30 -6.63
N LEU A 470 18.08 -8.34 -6.18
CA LEU A 470 18.45 -9.03 -4.95
C LEU A 470 19.89 -9.57 -5.01
N GLU A 471 20.36 -9.98 -6.20
CA GLU A 471 21.73 -10.47 -6.41
C GLU A 471 22.77 -9.37 -6.18
N ASP A 472 22.50 -8.15 -6.64
CA ASP A 472 23.37 -7.00 -6.42
C ASP A 472 23.51 -6.66 -4.93
N PHE A 473 22.40 -6.75 -4.18
CA PHE A 473 22.45 -6.59 -2.73
C PHE A 473 23.19 -7.75 -2.05
N ASN A 474 23.01 -8.99 -2.52
CA ASN A 474 23.68 -10.16 -1.98
C ASN A 474 25.20 -10.13 -2.20
N ILE A 475 25.69 -9.57 -3.30
CA ILE A 475 27.13 -9.34 -3.51
C ILE A 475 27.69 -8.44 -2.40
N ILE A 476 27.02 -7.32 -2.10
CA ILE A 476 27.44 -6.39 -1.04
C ILE A 476 27.38 -7.08 0.33
N LEU A 477 26.36 -7.91 0.56
CA LEU A 477 26.16 -8.61 1.84
C LEU A 477 27.12 -9.81 2.01
N ASN A 478 27.64 -10.39 0.93
CA ASN A 478 28.69 -11.40 0.99
C ASN A 478 30.02 -10.79 1.43
N GLU A 479 30.33 -9.57 0.97
CA GLU A 479 31.52 -8.83 1.40
C GLU A 479 31.36 -8.24 2.81
N ASN A 480 30.16 -7.75 3.15
CA ASN A 480 29.83 -7.25 4.48
C ASN A 480 28.40 -7.65 4.91
N PRO A 481 28.25 -8.74 5.67
CA PRO A 481 26.94 -9.25 6.10
C PRO A 481 26.14 -8.31 7.01
N ARG A 482 26.79 -7.27 7.57
CA ARG A 482 26.20 -6.25 8.45
C ARG A 482 26.04 -4.90 7.76
N HIS A 483 26.09 -4.83 6.42
CA HIS A 483 25.93 -3.57 5.69
C HIS A 483 24.47 -3.07 5.74
N PHE A 484 24.18 -2.13 6.65
CA PHE A 484 22.83 -1.64 6.94
C PHE A 484 22.01 -1.23 5.70
N ASP A 485 22.58 -0.40 4.80
CA ASP A 485 21.83 0.08 3.63
C ASP A 485 21.55 -1.02 2.59
N ALA A 486 22.41 -2.05 2.51
CA ALA A 486 22.21 -3.17 1.61
C ALA A 486 21.14 -4.12 2.16
N LEU A 487 21.11 -4.32 3.49
CA LEU A 487 20.03 -5.03 4.18
C LEU A 487 18.69 -4.30 3.98
N LEU A 488 18.66 -2.99 4.23
CA LEU A 488 17.44 -2.20 4.05
C LEU A 488 16.99 -2.15 2.58
N GLY A 489 17.92 -2.04 1.64
CA GLY A 489 17.68 -2.05 0.20
C GLY A 489 17.12 -3.39 -0.31
N ALA A 490 17.74 -4.50 0.07
CA ALA A 490 17.25 -5.85 -0.22
C ALA A 490 15.84 -6.08 0.34
N GLY A 491 15.61 -5.66 1.60
CA GLY A 491 14.29 -5.77 2.22
C GLY A 491 13.22 -4.93 1.50
N ILE A 492 13.53 -3.71 1.08
CA ILE A 492 12.58 -2.88 0.31
C ILE A 492 12.29 -3.49 -1.07
N TYR A 493 13.32 -3.98 -1.76
CA TYR A 493 13.17 -4.63 -3.06
C TYR A 493 12.22 -5.83 -2.96
N LEU A 494 12.46 -6.74 -2.01
CA LEU A 494 11.61 -7.90 -1.78
C LEU A 494 10.18 -7.52 -1.39
N TRP A 495 10.03 -6.48 -0.56
CA TRP A 495 8.72 -5.96 -0.18
C TRP A 495 7.92 -5.44 -1.38
N GLU A 496 8.59 -4.81 -2.36
CA GLU A 496 7.96 -4.35 -3.61
C GLU A 496 7.57 -5.49 -4.55
N GLN A 497 8.28 -6.63 -4.47
CA GLN A 497 7.91 -7.88 -5.15
C GLN A 497 6.82 -8.69 -4.42
N GLU A 498 6.27 -8.14 -3.33
CA GLU A 498 5.31 -8.81 -2.44
C GLU A 498 5.86 -10.06 -1.72
N ASP A 499 7.19 -10.24 -1.68
CA ASP A 499 7.86 -11.28 -0.90
C ASP A 499 8.15 -10.79 0.52
N TYR A 500 7.08 -10.76 1.32
CA TYR A 500 7.14 -10.20 2.67
C TYR A 500 7.92 -11.07 3.66
N ASN A 501 8.06 -12.38 3.42
CA ASN A 501 8.79 -13.29 4.31
C ASN A 501 10.29 -13.07 4.20
N ASP A 502 10.83 -13.00 2.99
CA ASP A 502 12.26 -12.74 2.82
C ASP A 502 12.59 -11.29 3.19
N ALA A 503 11.71 -10.33 2.82
CA ALA A 503 11.85 -8.94 3.23
C ALA A 503 11.93 -8.78 4.76
N HIS A 504 11.17 -9.59 5.52
CA HIS A 504 11.22 -9.60 6.99
C HIS A 504 12.63 -9.87 7.50
N THR A 505 13.28 -10.92 7.00
CA THR A 505 14.63 -11.33 7.40
C THR A 505 15.65 -10.21 7.19
N TYR A 506 15.57 -9.49 6.07
CA TYR A 506 16.46 -8.37 5.79
C TYR A 506 16.20 -7.16 6.70
N PHE A 507 14.94 -6.84 7.00
CA PHE A 507 14.60 -5.77 7.93
C PHE A 507 15.01 -6.08 9.38
N GLU A 508 14.85 -7.33 9.84
CA GLU A 508 15.34 -7.74 11.16
C GLU A 508 16.86 -7.67 11.26
N ARG A 509 17.57 -8.18 10.24
CA ARG A 509 19.03 -8.07 10.17
C ARG A 509 19.48 -6.60 10.17
N ALA A 510 18.75 -5.71 9.50
CA ALA A 510 19.04 -4.28 9.55
C ALA A 510 18.89 -3.73 10.98
N LEU A 511 17.88 -4.15 11.74
CA LEU A 511 17.71 -3.77 13.16
C LEU A 511 18.75 -4.39 14.09
N GLN A 512 19.32 -5.55 13.77
CA GLN A 512 20.46 -6.10 14.52
C GLN A 512 21.77 -5.32 14.29
N VAL A 513 21.83 -4.55 13.19
CA VAL A 513 22.95 -3.65 12.91
C VAL A 513 22.73 -2.28 13.57
N ASP A 514 21.52 -1.74 13.45
CA ASP A 514 21.11 -0.49 14.08
C ASP A 514 19.71 -0.65 14.71
N SER A 515 19.69 -0.92 16.01
CA SER A 515 18.47 -1.18 16.77
C SER A 515 17.59 0.05 16.96
N ASP A 516 18.10 1.25 16.75
CA ASP A 516 17.37 2.51 16.92
C ASP A 516 16.93 3.13 15.59
N SER A 517 17.21 2.45 14.49
CA SER A 517 16.85 2.90 13.14
C SER A 517 15.34 3.03 12.94
N VAL A 518 14.89 4.28 12.88
CA VAL A 518 13.49 4.67 12.64
C VAL A 518 12.98 4.12 11.30
N ILE A 519 13.81 4.13 10.26
CA ILE A 519 13.42 3.64 8.92
C ILE A 519 13.30 2.12 8.88
N ALA A 520 14.21 1.38 9.53
CA ALA A 520 14.11 -0.08 9.59
C ALA A 520 12.92 -0.52 10.45
N LYS A 521 12.67 0.12 11.60
CA LYS A 521 11.47 -0.14 12.43
C LYS A 521 10.18 0.17 11.67
N TYR A 522 10.13 1.29 10.96
CA TYR A 522 8.97 1.63 10.12
C TYR A 522 8.76 0.61 9.00
N ARG A 523 9.81 0.21 8.29
CA ARG A 523 9.71 -0.79 7.21
C ARG A 523 9.31 -2.16 7.72
N LEU A 524 9.89 -2.59 8.85
CA LEU A 524 9.50 -3.81 9.53
C LEU A 524 8.04 -3.78 9.98
N ALA A 525 7.57 -2.67 10.57
CA ALA A 525 6.18 -2.51 10.97
C ALA A 525 5.21 -2.56 9.76
N ARG A 526 5.61 -1.97 8.62
CA ARG A 526 4.85 -2.07 7.36
C ARG A 526 4.86 -3.48 6.79
N ASN A 527 5.93 -4.24 7.00
CA ASN A 527 6.03 -5.64 6.60
C ASN A 527 5.16 -6.54 7.47
N HIS A 528 5.21 -6.37 8.79
CA HIS A 528 4.32 -7.06 9.74
C HIS A 528 2.84 -6.80 9.44
N HIS A 529 2.46 -5.58 9.05
CA HIS A 529 1.09 -5.28 8.60
C HIS A 529 0.66 -6.15 7.40
N LYS A 530 1.59 -6.40 6.46
CA LYS A 530 1.35 -7.27 5.30
C LYS A 530 1.27 -8.74 5.67
N LEU A 531 2.08 -9.16 6.64
CA LEU A 531 2.08 -10.51 7.21
C LEU A 531 0.95 -10.74 8.24
N GLN A 532 0.16 -9.71 8.56
CA GLN A 532 -0.89 -9.73 9.60
C GLN A 532 -0.37 -10.05 11.01
N GLN A 533 0.90 -9.76 11.25
CA GLN A 533 1.61 -9.87 12.52
C GLN A 533 1.42 -8.58 13.33
N TYR A 534 0.20 -8.37 13.82
CA TYR A 534 -0.16 -7.08 14.40
C TYR A 534 0.45 -6.87 15.80
N GLU A 535 0.63 -7.91 16.60
CA GLU A 535 1.19 -7.76 17.96
C GLU A 535 2.63 -7.27 17.92
N GLU A 536 3.41 -7.77 16.96
CA GLU A 536 4.81 -7.43 16.71
C GLU A 536 4.98 -5.97 16.26
N MET A 537 3.91 -5.35 15.74
CA MET A 537 3.91 -3.94 15.35
C MET A 537 3.78 -2.99 16.54
N LEU A 538 3.21 -3.41 17.68
CA LEU A 538 2.97 -2.54 18.85
C LEU A 538 4.25 -1.86 19.35
N PRO A 539 5.32 -2.60 19.73
CA PRO A 539 6.54 -1.97 20.24
C PRO A 539 7.22 -1.08 19.18
N LEU A 540 7.05 -1.40 17.89
CA LEU A 540 7.58 -0.59 16.79
C LEU A 540 6.85 0.75 16.70
N TYR A 541 5.52 0.78 16.74
CA TYR A 541 4.76 2.03 16.68
C TYR A 541 4.82 2.83 17.99
N GLU A 542 4.91 2.18 19.14
CA GLU A 542 5.15 2.87 20.42
C GLU A 542 6.49 3.62 20.37
N PHE A 543 7.55 2.96 19.88
CA PHE A 543 8.83 3.62 19.62
C PHE A 543 8.68 4.78 18.63
N LEU A 544 8.06 4.55 17.46
CA LEU A 544 7.90 5.59 16.42
C LEU A 544 7.09 6.80 16.90
N LEU A 545 6.07 6.58 17.74
CA LEU A 545 5.25 7.65 18.30
C LEU A 545 5.94 8.40 19.45
N ASN A 546 6.78 7.72 20.23
CA ASN A 546 7.56 8.34 21.29
C ASN A 546 8.72 9.19 20.74
N GLU A 547 9.46 8.66 19.77
CA GLU A 547 10.61 9.35 19.16
C GLU A 547 10.17 10.45 18.18
N HIS A 548 9.06 10.24 17.47
CA HIS A 548 8.58 11.17 16.44
C HIS A 548 7.08 11.51 16.58
N PRO A 549 6.64 12.11 17.71
CA PRO A 549 5.24 12.44 17.96
C PRO A 549 4.65 13.47 16.98
N GLU A 550 5.51 14.21 16.27
CA GLU A 550 5.15 15.19 15.24
C GLU A 550 4.73 14.55 13.91
N ARG A 551 5.13 13.30 13.63
CA ARG A 551 4.80 12.58 12.39
C ARG A 551 3.39 12.02 12.45
N SER A 552 2.41 12.87 12.12
CA SER A 552 0.98 12.57 12.25
C SER A 552 0.50 11.30 11.50
N HIS A 553 1.19 10.86 10.45
CA HIS A 553 0.85 9.63 9.73
C HIS A 553 1.13 8.35 10.55
N TYR A 554 2.09 8.35 11.48
CA TYR A 554 2.31 7.22 12.40
C TYR A 554 1.10 7.03 13.31
N ARG A 555 0.45 8.12 13.73
CA ARG A 555 -0.74 8.07 14.57
C ARG A 555 -1.94 7.45 13.86
N LEU A 556 -2.15 7.77 12.58
CA LEU A 556 -3.19 7.12 11.77
C LEU A 556 -2.90 5.62 11.56
N GLN A 557 -1.65 5.26 11.31
CA GLN A 557 -1.25 3.86 11.13
C GLN A 557 -1.32 3.07 12.44
N TYR A 558 -1.00 3.70 13.57
CA TYR A 558 -1.19 3.12 14.90
C TYR A 558 -2.67 2.93 15.22
N GLY A 559 -3.53 3.88 14.84
CA GLY A 559 -4.99 3.71 14.92
C GLY A 559 -5.49 2.52 14.08
N ASP A 560 -4.97 2.34 12.86
CA ASP A 560 -5.28 1.15 12.03
C ASP A 560 -4.76 -0.14 12.67
N LEU A 561 -3.56 -0.13 13.25
CA LEU A 561 -3.01 -1.25 14.00
C LEU A 561 -3.92 -1.66 15.17
N LEU A 562 -4.25 -0.71 16.05
CA LEU A 562 -5.11 -0.95 17.21
C LEU A 562 -6.49 -1.44 16.76
N THR A 563 -7.01 -0.93 15.64
CA THR A 563 -8.27 -1.41 15.04
C THR A 563 -8.18 -2.88 14.61
N ASN A 564 -7.03 -3.33 14.09
CA ASN A 564 -6.83 -4.73 13.68
C ASN A 564 -6.53 -5.67 14.87
N LEU A 565 -6.09 -5.12 16.01
CA LEU A 565 -5.97 -5.81 17.30
C LEU A 565 -7.25 -5.79 18.13
N ASP A 566 -8.37 -5.34 17.56
CA ASP A 566 -9.66 -5.19 18.24
C ASP A 566 -9.63 -4.26 19.48
N ARG A 567 -8.61 -3.39 19.60
CA ARG A 567 -8.45 -2.36 20.67
C ARG A 567 -9.10 -1.03 20.24
N TYR A 568 -10.41 -1.07 20.04
CA TYR A 568 -11.14 0.01 19.35
C TYR A 568 -11.16 1.35 20.10
N GLU A 569 -11.27 1.35 21.43
CA GLU A 569 -11.30 2.58 22.24
C GLU A 569 -9.97 3.34 22.13
N GLU A 570 -8.85 2.61 22.21
CA GLU A 570 -7.51 3.17 22.07
C GLU A 570 -7.25 3.65 20.64
N ALA A 571 -7.72 2.89 19.65
CA ALA A 571 -7.67 3.30 18.25
C ALA A 571 -8.41 4.62 18.03
N GLU A 572 -9.64 4.72 18.54
CA GLU A 572 -10.47 5.93 18.47
C GLU A 572 -9.78 7.12 19.15
N ALA A 573 -9.27 6.96 20.38
CA ALA A 573 -8.54 8.03 21.08
C ALA A 573 -7.31 8.52 20.27
N SER A 574 -6.54 7.58 19.71
CA SER A 574 -5.39 7.90 18.87
C SER A 574 -5.78 8.67 17.61
N ILE A 575 -6.84 8.23 16.92
CA ILE A 575 -7.35 8.86 15.69
C ILE A 575 -7.97 10.23 16.00
N GLN A 576 -8.68 10.38 17.13
CA GLN A 576 -9.25 11.67 17.55
C GLN A 576 -8.15 12.69 17.85
N GLU A 577 -7.02 12.30 18.44
CA GLU A 577 -5.88 13.19 18.62
C GLU A 577 -5.27 13.64 17.27
N TYR A 578 -5.31 12.78 16.24
CA TYR A 578 -4.98 13.19 14.86
C TYR A 578 -5.97 14.24 14.33
N ILE A 579 -7.28 13.99 14.46
CA ILE A 579 -8.35 14.88 13.99
C ILE A 579 -8.29 16.22 14.73
N LYS A 580 -7.99 16.24 16.03
CA LYS A 580 -7.85 17.48 16.81
C LYS A 580 -6.78 18.41 16.24
N ARG A 581 -5.71 17.85 15.68
CA ARG A 581 -4.62 18.60 15.04
C ARG A 581 -4.88 18.89 13.56
N ARG A 582 -5.64 18.03 12.87
CA ARG A 582 -5.91 18.10 11.42
C ARG A 582 -7.36 17.74 11.10
N GLY A 583 -8.29 18.55 11.58
CA GLY A 583 -9.73 18.28 11.46
C GLY A 583 -10.28 18.42 10.04
N ASP A 584 -9.55 19.12 9.18
CA ASP A 584 -9.83 19.33 7.76
C ASP A 584 -9.32 18.18 6.87
N ASP A 585 -8.56 17.23 7.42
CA ASP A 585 -8.02 16.10 6.67
C ASP A 585 -9.01 14.92 6.65
N PRO A 586 -9.54 14.54 5.47
CA PRO A 586 -10.52 13.46 5.37
C PRO A 586 -9.98 12.09 5.82
N ARG A 587 -8.66 11.90 5.88
CA ARG A 587 -8.04 10.61 6.27
C ARG A 587 -8.32 10.24 7.72
N GLY A 588 -8.36 11.22 8.63
CA GLY A 588 -8.66 10.98 10.04
C GLY A 588 -10.09 10.47 10.21
N TRP A 589 -11.04 11.18 9.60
CA TRP A 589 -12.46 10.81 9.60
C TRP A 589 -12.71 9.46 8.91
N ALA A 590 -12.02 9.19 7.79
CA ALA A 590 -12.10 7.91 7.09
C ALA A 590 -11.59 6.74 7.96
N MET A 591 -10.49 6.96 8.71
CA MET A 591 -9.95 5.95 9.63
C MET A 591 -10.87 5.74 10.84
N LEU A 592 -11.45 6.82 11.38
CA LEU A 592 -12.41 6.74 12.46
C LEU A 592 -13.69 5.97 12.05
N ALA A 593 -14.15 6.20 10.81
CA ALA A 593 -15.23 5.40 10.21
C ALA A 593 -14.83 3.92 10.06
N HIS A 594 -13.59 3.63 9.67
CA HIS A 594 -13.09 2.25 9.59
C HIS A 594 -13.09 1.55 10.95
N CYS A 595 -12.54 2.21 11.97
CA CYS A 595 -12.51 1.75 13.36
C CYS A 595 -13.93 1.49 13.89
N ASN A 596 -14.83 2.45 13.75
CA ASN A 596 -16.21 2.30 14.23
C ASN A 596 -16.99 1.21 13.50
N ARG A 597 -16.74 0.99 12.20
CA ARG A 597 -17.34 -0.12 11.46
C ARG A 597 -16.84 -1.48 11.98
N LYS A 598 -15.55 -1.59 12.29
CA LYS A 598 -14.94 -2.80 12.88
C LYS A 598 -15.50 -3.07 14.28
N ALA A 599 -15.61 -2.01 15.09
CA ALA A 599 -16.27 -1.99 16.40
C ALA A 599 -17.80 -2.10 16.34
N LYS A 600 -18.40 -2.43 15.17
CA LYS A 600 -19.85 -2.61 14.95
C LYS A 600 -20.76 -1.42 15.25
N LYS A 601 -20.19 -0.24 15.52
CA LYS A 601 -20.87 1.07 15.62
C LYS A 601 -21.22 1.64 14.24
N LEU A 602 -22.06 0.94 13.47
CA LEU A 602 -22.31 1.22 12.04
C LEU A 602 -22.91 2.61 11.76
N GLN A 603 -23.78 3.12 12.64
CA GLN A 603 -24.38 4.45 12.47
C GLN A 603 -23.33 5.56 12.61
N LEU A 604 -22.50 5.48 13.65
CA LEU A 604 -21.42 6.44 13.88
C LEU A 604 -20.35 6.35 12.77
N ALA A 605 -20.05 5.13 12.30
CA ALA A 605 -19.18 4.92 11.15
C ALA A 605 -19.70 5.61 9.88
N GLU A 606 -21.01 5.55 9.63
CA GLU A 606 -21.67 6.22 8.51
C GLU A 606 -21.58 7.75 8.63
N GLU A 607 -21.77 8.30 9.83
CA GLU A 607 -21.62 9.74 10.09
C GLU A 607 -20.20 10.25 9.81
N PHE A 608 -19.18 9.57 10.34
CA PHE A 608 -17.79 9.92 10.09
C PHE A 608 -17.40 9.77 8.62
N CYS A 609 -17.92 8.73 7.96
CA CYS A 609 -17.72 8.53 6.53
C CYS A 609 -18.32 9.68 5.71
N ASN A 610 -19.54 10.11 6.05
CA ASN A 610 -20.18 11.25 5.41
C ASN A 610 -19.46 12.57 5.70
N HIS A 611 -18.87 12.72 6.90
CA HIS A 611 -18.05 13.87 7.23
C HIS A 611 -16.80 13.94 6.34
N ALA A 612 -16.07 12.82 6.20
CA ALA A 612 -14.92 12.72 5.31
C ALA A 612 -15.29 13.05 3.84
N LEU A 613 -16.44 12.57 3.36
CA LEU A 613 -16.92 12.84 2.00
C LEU A 613 -17.42 14.29 1.80
N LYS A 614 -17.79 15.00 2.87
CA LYS A 614 -18.06 16.45 2.81
C LYS A 614 -16.77 17.26 2.63
N LEU A 615 -15.68 16.83 3.25
CA LEU A 615 -14.36 17.45 3.10
C LEU A 615 -13.76 17.17 1.72
N ASP A 616 -13.84 15.91 1.28
CA ASP A 616 -13.43 15.49 -0.06
C ASP A 616 -14.41 14.46 -0.62
N SER A 617 -15.26 14.90 -1.55
CA SER A 617 -16.28 14.05 -2.18
C SER A 617 -15.72 12.89 -3.01
N SER A 618 -14.43 12.96 -3.36
CA SER A 618 -13.71 11.93 -4.12
C SER A 618 -12.83 11.05 -3.23
N HIS A 619 -12.89 11.21 -1.91
CA HIS A 619 -12.00 10.49 -1.00
C HIS A 619 -12.20 8.97 -1.07
N ARG A 620 -11.24 8.29 -1.70
CA ARG A 620 -11.30 6.85 -2.03
C ARG A 620 -11.64 5.97 -0.83
N GLN A 621 -10.93 6.13 0.29
CA GLN A 621 -11.09 5.27 1.45
C GLN A 621 -12.49 5.40 2.07
N SER A 622 -13.05 6.61 2.09
CA SER A 622 -14.40 6.83 2.58
C SER A 622 -15.46 6.27 1.63
N LEU A 623 -15.32 6.40 0.31
CA LEU A 623 -16.25 5.75 -0.62
C LEU A 623 -16.27 4.22 -0.43
N VAL A 624 -15.10 3.60 -0.24
CA VAL A 624 -14.97 2.17 0.07
C VAL A 624 -15.60 1.82 1.42
N ASN A 625 -15.32 2.60 2.48
CA ASN A 625 -15.89 2.36 3.80
C ASN A 625 -17.42 2.52 3.79
N SER A 626 -17.95 3.55 3.10
CA SER A 626 -19.39 3.77 2.93
C SER A 626 -20.08 2.57 2.27
N ALA A 627 -19.47 1.98 1.25
CA ALA A 627 -20.01 0.80 0.58
C ALA A 627 -19.97 -0.45 1.48
N ARG A 628 -18.89 -0.62 2.27
CA ARG A 628 -18.78 -1.70 3.27
C ARG A 628 -19.78 -1.56 4.41
N ILE A 629 -20.01 -0.35 4.90
CA ILE A 629 -21.00 -0.07 5.96
C ILE A 629 -22.40 -0.47 5.48
N ALA A 630 -22.80 -0.07 4.27
CA ALA A 630 -24.09 -0.47 3.70
C ALA A 630 -24.22 -2.00 3.56
N HIS A 631 -23.12 -2.69 3.20
CA HIS A 631 -23.09 -4.14 3.14
C HIS A 631 -23.24 -4.79 4.53
N ASP A 632 -22.53 -4.27 5.55
CA ASP A 632 -22.62 -4.73 6.94
C ASP A 632 -24.01 -4.46 7.57
N GLN A 633 -24.70 -3.41 7.10
CA GLN A 633 -26.09 -3.11 7.43
C GLN A 633 -27.10 -4.06 6.74
N GLY A 634 -26.67 -4.83 5.74
CA GLY A 634 -27.55 -5.71 4.97
C GLY A 634 -28.36 -5.00 3.89
N ASP A 635 -28.11 -3.71 3.64
CA ASP A 635 -28.69 -2.98 2.50
C ASP A 635 -27.80 -3.20 1.26
N TYR A 636 -28.01 -4.35 0.63
CA TYR A 636 -27.22 -4.77 -0.53
C TYR A 636 -27.50 -3.92 -1.78
N PHE A 637 -28.68 -3.27 -1.89
CA PHE A 637 -28.97 -2.32 -2.96
C PHE A 637 -28.11 -1.06 -2.83
N LEU A 638 -28.07 -0.49 -1.62
CA LEU A 638 -27.24 0.67 -1.32
C LEU A 638 -25.75 0.33 -1.41
N ALA A 639 -25.34 -0.83 -0.93
CA ALA A 639 -23.96 -1.30 -1.03
C ALA A 639 -23.49 -1.38 -2.48
N GLU A 640 -24.26 -2.02 -3.36
CA GLU A 640 -23.98 -2.07 -4.80
C GLU A 640 -23.85 -0.66 -5.40
N LYS A 641 -24.83 0.21 -5.14
CA LYS A 641 -24.84 1.58 -5.64
C LYS A 641 -23.56 2.33 -5.23
N ARG A 642 -23.13 2.19 -3.98
CA ARG A 642 -21.92 2.83 -3.44
C ARG A 642 -20.64 2.23 -4.04
N TRP A 643 -20.56 0.92 -4.20
CA TRP A 643 -19.42 0.29 -4.88
C TRP A 643 -19.29 0.73 -6.34
N ARG A 644 -20.41 0.90 -7.06
CA ARG A 644 -20.41 1.40 -8.44
C ARG A 644 -19.91 2.84 -8.56
N ILE A 645 -20.04 3.66 -7.50
CA ILE A 645 -19.43 5.01 -7.46
C ILE A 645 -17.90 4.89 -7.49
N VAL A 646 -17.32 3.96 -6.71
CA VAL A 646 -15.86 3.70 -6.72
C VAL A 646 -15.40 3.23 -8.09
N LEU A 647 -16.13 2.32 -8.73
CA LEU A 647 -15.81 1.83 -10.08
C LEU A 647 -15.90 2.92 -11.16
N LYS A 648 -16.73 3.94 -10.97
CA LYS A 648 -16.83 5.06 -11.92
C LYS A 648 -15.54 5.89 -11.96
N SER A 649 -14.87 6.05 -10.82
CA SER A 649 -13.56 6.73 -10.73
C SER A 649 -12.39 5.79 -11.01
N GLU A 650 -12.49 4.53 -10.62
CA GLU A 650 -11.44 3.51 -10.72
C GLU A 650 -12.02 2.21 -11.30
N PRO A 651 -12.14 2.10 -12.64
CA PRO A 651 -12.78 0.94 -13.27
C PRO A 651 -12.14 -0.41 -12.92
N ASP A 652 -10.83 -0.43 -12.67
CA ASP A 652 -10.06 -1.63 -12.36
C ASP A 652 -9.90 -1.87 -10.83
N ASN A 653 -10.78 -1.30 -10.00
CA ASN A 653 -10.69 -1.45 -8.55
C ASN A 653 -11.22 -2.83 -8.08
N TYR A 654 -10.28 -3.74 -7.79
CA TYR A 654 -10.56 -5.09 -7.27
C TYR A 654 -11.58 -5.14 -6.11
N ALA A 655 -11.41 -4.30 -5.08
CA ALA A 655 -12.28 -4.33 -3.90
C ALA A 655 -13.72 -3.92 -4.25
N ALA A 656 -13.87 -2.97 -5.17
CA ALA A 656 -15.18 -2.52 -5.62
C ALA A 656 -15.87 -3.55 -6.51
N THR A 657 -15.15 -4.22 -7.42
CA THR A 657 -15.70 -5.31 -8.23
C THR A 657 -16.16 -6.49 -7.36
N MET A 658 -15.34 -6.91 -6.39
CA MET A 658 -15.72 -7.91 -5.39
C MET A 658 -16.95 -7.48 -4.58
N GLY A 659 -16.99 -6.21 -4.17
CA GLY A 659 -18.09 -5.64 -3.40
C GLY A 659 -19.43 -5.64 -4.14
N VAL A 660 -19.43 -5.30 -5.43
CA VAL A 660 -20.61 -5.41 -6.30
C VAL A 660 -21.04 -6.87 -6.43
N ALA A 661 -20.12 -7.77 -6.76
CA ALA A 661 -20.44 -9.18 -6.97
C ALA A 661 -21.09 -9.81 -5.72
N ARG A 662 -20.52 -9.57 -4.53
CA ARG A 662 -21.08 -10.06 -3.26
C ARG A 662 -22.46 -9.47 -2.96
N ALA A 663 -22.67 -8.17 -3.23
CA ALA A 663 -23.98 -7.56 -3.07
C ALA A 663 -25.02 -8.17 -4.03
N CYS A 664 -24.64 -8.47 -5.27
CA CYS A 664 -25.49 -9.16 -6.24
C CYS A 664 -25.83 -10.58 -5.79
N PHE A 665 -24.86 -11.35 -5.29
CA PHE A 665 -25.13 -12.69 -4.73
C PHE A 665 -26.12 -12.65 -3.58
N LYS A 666 -25.95 -11.72 -2.65
CA LYS A 666 -26.88 -11.53 -1.52
C LYS A 666 -28.30 -11.12 -1.93
N ARG A 667 -28.47 -10.54 -3.11
CA ARG A 667 -29.78 -10.16 -3.66
C ARG A 667 -30.43 -11.23 -4.54
N GLY A 668 -29.71 -12.28 -4.90
CA GLY A 668 -30.16 -13.27 -5.88
C GLY A 668 -29.84 -12.91 -7.34
N ASP A 669 -29.17 -11.79 -7.61
CA ASP A 669 -28.78 -11.35 -8.96
C ASP A 669 -27.48 -12.04 -9.43
N HIS A 670 -27.45 -13.37 -9.38
CA HIS A 670 -26.23 -14.17 -9.50
C HIS A 670 -25.49 -13.98 -10.83
N HIS A 671 -26.21 -13.76 -11.93
CA HIS A 671 -25.62 -13.58 -13.25
C HIS A 671 -24.68 -12.36 -13.33
N ILE A 672 -25.04 -11.24 -12.68
CA ILE A 672 -24.23 -10.03 -12.68
C ILE A 672 -22.93 -10.25 -11.88
N GLY A 673 -23.05 -10.86 -10.71
CA GLY A 673 -21.91 -11.19 -9.86
C GLY A 673 -20.95 -12.15 -10.55
N GLN A 674 -21.48 -13.22 -11.16
CA GLN A 674 -20.71 -14.19 -11.92
C GLN A 674 -19.88 -13.52 -13.02
N LYS A 675 -20.51 -12.71 -13.88
CA LYS A 675 -19.83 -12.05 -15.00
C LYS A 675 -18.67 -11.18 -14.53
N MET A 676 -18.90 -10.38 -13.48
CA MET A 676 -17.86 -9.49 -12.95
C MET A 676 -16.67 -10.25 -12.36
N LEU A 677 -16.91 -11.36 -11.68
CA LEU A 677 -15.82 -12.20 -11.16
C LEU A 677 -15.10 -12.98 -12.26
N GLN A 678 -15.83 -13.43 -13.30
CA GLN A 678 -15.22 -14.05 -14.48
C GLN A 678 -14.27 -13.07 -15.18
N GLU A 679 -14.63 -11.81 -15.34
CA GLU A 679 -13.75 -10.77 -15.90
C GLU A 679 -12.48 -10.57 -15.05
N LEU A 680 -12.57 -10.68 -13.70
CA LEU A 680 -11.41 -10.59 -12.82
C LEU A 680 -10.44 -11.77 -12.96
N ILE A 681 -10.93 -13.00 -13.01
CA ILE A 681 -10.06 -14.18 -13.09
C ILE A 681 -9.36 -14.32 -14.45
N HIS A 682 -9.89 -13.70 -15.50
CA HIS A 682 -9.26 -13.66 -16.83
C HIS A 682 -8.40 -12.41 -17.06
N SER A 683 -8.29 -11.52 -16.06
CA SER A 683 -7.45 -10.32 -16.12
C SER A 683 -6.00 -10.65 -15.73
N GLU A 684 -5.03 -10.23 -16.56
CA GLU A 684 -3.59 -10.33 -16.25
C GLU A 684 -3.23 -9.70 -14.89
N GLN A 685 -3.96 -8.67 -14.47
CA GLN A 685 -3.72 -7.98 -13.20
C GLN A 685 -4.24 -8.73 -11.97
N HIS A 686 -5.23 -9.61 -12.12
CA HIS A 686 -6.00 -10.15 -10.99
C HIS A 686 -6.16 -11.67 -10.97
N LYS A 687 -5.75 -12.37 -12.03
CA LYS A 687 -5.81 -13.85 -12.12
C LYS A 687 -5.10 -14.59 -10.98
N HIS A 688 -4.12 -13.98 -10.32
CA HIS A 688 -3.41 -14.57 -9.17
C HIS A 688 -4.16 -14.44 -7.82
N ARG A 689 -5.37 -13.86 -7.79
CA ARG A 689 -6.11 -13.63 -6.53
C ARG A 689 -7.12 -14.76 -6.28
N ILE A 690 -7.08 -15.37 -5.09
CA ILE A 690 -7.91 -16.54 -4.75
C ILE A 690 -9.41 -16.25 -4.57
N TRP A 691 -9.78 -15.11 -3.98
CA TRP A 691 -11.17 -14.84 -3.57
C TRP A 691 -12.22 -14.85 -4.70
N PRO A 692 -11.98 -14.28 -5.90
CA PRO A 692 -12.92 -14.40 -7.02
C PRO A 692 -13.24 -15.85 -7.38
N TYR A 693 -12.24 -16.75 -7.36
CA TYR A 693 -12.44 -18.17 -7.62
C TYR A 693 -13.27 -18.82 -6.52
N VAL A 694 -12.97 -18.54 -5.25
CA VAL A 694 -13.73 -19.11 -4.11
C VAL A 694 -15.22 -18.74 -4.18
N GLU A 695 -15.55 -17.49 -4.50
CA GLU A 695 -16.94 -17.05 -4.65
C GLU A 695 -17.62 -17.72 -5.86
N LEU A 696 -16.93 -17.83 -6.99
CA LEU A 696 -17.43 -18.50 -8.19
C LEU A 696 -17.61 -20.01 -7.98
N ILE A 697 -16.68 -20.69 -7.32
CA ILE A 697 -16.74 -22.11 -6.96
C ILE A 697 -17.95 -22.36 -6.06
N ASN A 698 -18.12 -21.54 -5.01
CA ASN A 698 -19.25 -21.68 -4.10
C ASN A 698 -20.59 -21.49 -4.82
N MET A 699 -20.69 -20.48 -5.70
CA MET A 699 -21.89 -20.25 -6.50
C MET A 699 -22.13 -21.40 -7.50
N ALA A 700 -21.11 -21.85 -8.23
CA ALA A 700 -21.23 -22.91 -9.23
C ALA A 700 -21.66 -24.24 -8.58
N PHE A 701 -21.06 -24.58 -7.43
CA PHE A 701 -21.35 -25.81 -6.71
C PHE A 701 -22.71 -25.79 -6.01
N ASN A 702 -23.00 -24.74 -5.22
CA ASN A 702 -24.16 -24.72 -4.34
C ASN A 702 -25.43 -24.22 -5.01
N TYR A 703 -25.32 -23.35 -6.03
CA TYR A 703 -26.49 -22.72 -6.68
C TYR A 703 -26.72 -23.25 -8.10
N LEU A 704 -25.68 -23.32 -8.93
CA LEU A 704 -25.84 -23.81 -10.32
C LEU A 704 -25.86 -25.34 -10.39
N HIS A 705 -25.24 -26.02 -9.43
CA HIS A 705 -24.95 -27.46 -9.48
C HIS A 705 -24.20 -27.86 -10.76
N ASP A 706 -23.32 -26.98 -11.23
CA ASP A 706 -22.50 -27.17 -12.42
C ASP A 706 -21.11 -27.69 -12.00
N TYR A 707 -20.97 -29.02 -11.98
CA TYR A 707 -19.80 -29.69 -11.46
C TYR A 707 -18.61 -29.58 -12.43
N GLU A 708 -18.85 -29.66 -13.73
CA GLU A 708 -17.86 -29.45 -14.77
C GLU A 708 -17.27 -28.04 -14.69
N TYR A 709 -18.12 -27.01 -14.62
CA TYR A 709 -17.64 -25.63 -14.49
C TYR A 709 -16.88 -25.40 -13.18
N THR A 710 -17.31 -26.06 -12.09
CA THR A 710 -16.59 -26.00 -10.80
C THR A 710 -15.19 -26.61 -10.92
N VAL A 711 -15.04 -27.74 -11.62
CA VAL A 711 -13.74 -28.37 -11.91
C VAL A 711 -12.86 -27.42 -12.71
N GLU A 712 -13.39 -26.80 -13.78
CA GLU A 712 -12.67 -25.82 -14.60
C GLU A 712 -12.16 -24.64 -13.75
N LEU A 713 -13.01 -24.08 -12.89
CA LEU A 713 -12.63 -22.98 -11.99
C LEU A 713 -11.52 -23.38 -11.02
N CYS A 714 -11.60 -24.58 -10.45
CA CYS A 714 -10.57 -25.08 -9.54
C CYS A 714 -9.24 -25.29 -10.29
N GLN A 715 -9.26 -25.91 -11.46
CA GLN A 715 -8.07 -26.12 -12.29
C GLN A 715 -7.44 -24.77 -12.70
N LEU A 716 -8.26 -23.82 -13.15
CA LEU A 716 -7.81 -22.49 -13.52
C LEU A 716 -7.21 -21.72 -12.32
N LEU A 717 -7.76 -21.91 -11.10
CA LEU A 717 -7.16 -21.38 -9.88
C LEU A 717 -5.77 -21.99 -9.64
N PHE A 718 -5.63 -23.31 -9.74
CA PHE A 718 -4.34 -23.98 -9.55
C PHE A 718 -3.31 -23.59 -10.62
N GLU A 719 -3.74 -23.35 -11.86
CA GLU A 719 -2.87 -22.87 -12.94
C GLU A 719 -2.39 -21.43 -12.70
N ASN A 720 -3.28 -20.53 -12.26
CA ASN A 720 -2.94 -19.12 -12.10
C ASN A 720 -2.26 -18.78 -10.77
N VAL A 721 -2.57 -19.52 -9.69
CA VAL A 721 -2.06 -19.25 -8.34
C VAL A 721 -0.94 -20.22 -7.95
N GLY A 722 -1.00 -21.47 -8.44
CA GLY A 722 0.04 -22.48 -8.23
C GLY A 722 0.39 -22.71 -6.77
N ALA A 723 1.69 -22.80 -6.48
CA ALA A 723 2.24 -23.03 -5.14
C ALA A 723 1.80 -21.97 -4.10
N SER A 724 1.44 -20.77 -4.54
CA SER A 724 1.02 -19.67 -3.66
C SER A 724 -0.30 -19.96 -2.93
N ILE A 725 -1.07 -20.98 -3.34
CA ILE A 725 -2.29 -21.36 -2.63
C ILE A 725 -2.01 -21.81 -1.19
N GLN A 726 -0.82 -22.34 -0.93
CA GLN A 726 -0.35 -22.73 0.41
C GLN A 726 -0.22 -21.53 1.35
N ASN A 727 -0.10 -20.29 0.83
CA ASN A 727 -0.13 -19.08 1.65
C ASN A 727 -1.54 -18.76 2.19
N HIS A 728 -2.55 -19.48 1.70
CA HIS A 728 -3.95 -19.36 2.09
C HIS A 728 -4.47 -20.65 2.74
N LYS A 729 -3.70 -21.28 3.64
CA LYS A 729 -4.04 -22.57 4.29
C LYS A 729 -5.47 -22.67 4.82
N HIS A 730 -6.01 -21.58 5.36
CA HIS A 730 -7.38 -21.50 5.91
C HIS A 730 -8.49 -21.42 4.84
N LEU A 731 -8.14 -21.29 3.56
CA LEU A 731 -9.05 -21.26 2.42
C LEU A 731 -8.78 -22.37 1.41
N GLU A 732 -7.57 -22.94 1.41
CA GLU A 732 -7.08 -23.95 0.46
C GLU A 732 -7.96 -25.20 0.40
N HIS A 733 -8.51 -25.61 1.54
CA HIS A 733 -9.43 -26.75 1.59
C HIS A 733 -10.70 -26.53 0.77
N ILE A 734 -11.15 -25.28 0.60
CA ILE A 734 -12.37 -24.97 -0.16
C ILE A 734 -12.24 -25.44 -1.62
N PRO A 735 -11.32 -24.91 -2.45
CA PRO A 735 -11.20 -25.36 -3.85
C PRO A 735 -10.77 -26.82 -3.97
N VAL A 736 -9.91 -27.33 -3.07
CA VAL A 736 -9.45 -28.73 -3.13
C VAL A 736 -10.59 -29.72 -2.84
N CYS A 737 -11.36 -29.50 -1.78
CA CYS A 737 -12.51 -30.35 -1.45
C CYS A 737 -13.57 -30.26 -2.55
N HIS A 738 -13.90 -29.06 -3.04
CA HIS A 738 -14.86 -28.91 -4.14
C HIS A 738 -14.38 -29.58 -5.43
N LEU A 739 -13.09 -29.49 -5.77
CA LEU A 739 -12.52 -30.21 -6.92
C LEU A 739 -12.69 -31.73 -6.76
N GLY A 740 -12.32 -32.28 -5.60
CA GLY A 740 -12.47 -33.73 -5.33
C GLY A 740 -13.93 -34.18 -5.40
N LEU A 741 -14.84 -33.45 -4.78
CA LEU A 741 -16.28 -33.71 -4.80
C LEU A 741 -16.83 -33.66 -6.24
N CYS A 742 -16.54 -32.61 -7.00
CA CYS A 742 -17.02 -32.47 -8.36
C CYS A 742 -16.43 -33.51 -9.31
N LEU A 743 -15.13 -33.82 -9.20
CA LEU A 743 -14.50 -34.92 -9.95
C LEU A 743 -15.22 -36.24 -9.70
N SER A 744 -15.60 -36.51 -8.45
CA SER A 744 -16.40 -37.68 -8.10
C SER A 744 -17.80 -37.63 -8.73
N LYS A 745 -18.50 -36.49 -8.67
CA LYS A 745 -19.82 -36.31 -9.32
C LYS A 745 -19.81 -36.56 -10.82
N ILE A 746 -18.71 -36.26 -11.52
CA ILE A 746 -18.53 -36.52 -12.96
C ILE A 746 -17.90 -37.89 -13.27
N GLY A 747 -17.81 -38.79 -12.27
CA GLY A 747 -17.35 -40.18 -12.44
C GLY A 747 -15.84 -40.40 -12.38
N LYS A 748 -15.04 -39.39 -12.05
CA LYS A 748 -13.57 -39.46 -11.94
C LYS A 748 -13.09 -39.74 -10.52
N HIS A 749 -13.67 -40.75 -9.86
CA HIS A 749 -13.41 -41.05 -8.45
C HIS A 749 -11.93 -41.28 -8.11
N LYS A 750 -11.19 -42.01 -8.96
CA LYS A 750 -9.75 -42.28 -8.72
C LYS A 750 -8.91 -41.01 -8.70
N GLU A 751 -9.24 -40.04 -9.54
CA GLU A 751 -8.56 -38.75 -9.60
C GLU A 751 -8.89 -37.93 -8.36
N ALA A 752 -10.18 -37.89 -7.97
CA ALA A 752 -10.65 -37.24 -6.76
C ALA A 752 -9.93 -37.77 -5.50
N THR A 753 -9.91 -39.10 -5.31
CA THR A 753 -9.21 -39.74 -4.18
C THR A 753 -7.73 -39.40 -4.18
N LYS A 754 -7.05 -39.47 -5.34
CA LYS A 754 -5.62 -39.16 -5.43
C LYS A 754 -5.30 -37.73 -4.98
N ILE A 755 -6.08 -36.75 -5.42
CA ILE A 755 -5.88 -35.33 -5.09
C ILE A 755 -6.13 -35.10 -3.60
N LEU A 756 -7.27 -35.55 -3.07
CA LEU A 756 -7.63 -35.34 -1.67
C LEU A 756 -6.66 -36.04 -0.72
N THR A 757 -6.27 -37.28 -1.02
CA THR A 757 -5.31 -38.04 -0.20
C THR A 757 -3.94 -37.37 -0.15
N ARG A 758 -3.50 -36.73 -1.24
CA ARG A 758 -2.27 -35.94 -1.23
C ARG A 758 -2.37 -34.75 -0.27
N TYR A 759 -3.41 -33.91 -0.41
CA TYR A 759 -3.57 -32.72 0.43
C TYR A 759 -3.83 -33.05 1.90
N MET A 760 -4.53 -34.16 2.18
CA MET A 760 -4.69 -34.71 3.52
C MET A 760 -3.34 -35.08 4.15
N MET A 761 -2.44 -35.75 3.42
CA MET A 761 -1.10 -36.07 3.94
C MET A 761 -0.24 -34.82 4.15
N GLU A 762 -0.39 -33.81 3.29
CA GLU A 762 0.34 -32.53 3.42
C GLU A 762 -0.22 -31.67 4.57
N ASN A 763 -1.50 -31.85 4.96
CA ASN A 763 -2.19 -31.07 5.99
C ASN A 763 -3.05 -31.96 6.90
N PRO A 764 -2.44 -32.83 7.73
CA PRO A 764 -3.17 -33.85 8.51
C PRO A 764 -4.14 -33.29 9.54
N GLU A 765 -3.91 -32.07 10.03
CA GLU A 765 -4.75 -31.39 11.03
C GLU A 765 -6.08 -30.86 10.46
N ASN A 766 -6.23 -30.80 9.12
CA ASN A 766 -7.46 -30.26 8.51
C ASN A 766 -8.48 -31.38 8.19
N SER A 767 -9.50 -31.44 9.04
CA SER A 767 -10.62 -32.39 8.99
C SER A 767 -11.37 -32.42 7.65
N GLU A 768 -11.41 -31.31 6.91
CA GLU A 768 -12.23 -31.18 5.69
C GLU A 768 -11.79 -32.13 4.57
N TYR A 769 -10.50 -32.44 4.45
CA TYR A 769 -10.02 -33.38 3.43
C TYR A 769 -10.50 -34.80 3.69
N ARG A 770 -10.52 -35.23 4.96
CA ARG A 770 -11.04 -36.56 5.36
C ARG A 770 -12.54 -36.65 5.17
N LEU A 771 -13.28 -35.59 5.51
CA LEU A 771 -14.71 -35.49 5.24
C LEU A 771 -15.00 -35.56 3.73
N ALA A 772 -14.17 -34.93 2.89
CA ALA A 772 -14.32 -35.00 1.44
C ALA A 772 -13.98 -36.38 0.89
N LEU A 773 -12.92 -37.03 1.40
CA LEU A 773 -12.58 -38.41 1.06
C LEU A 773 -13.69 -39.39 1.45
N SER A 774 -14.30 -39.21 2.62
CA SER A 774 -15.44 -40.02 3.05
C SER A 774 -16.58 -39.94 2.02
N GLN A 775 -16.94 -38.73 1.60
CA GLN A 775 -17.97 -38.48 0.58
C GLN A 775 -17.59 -39.10 -0.78
N VAL A 776 -16.36 -38.89 -1.25
CA VAL A 776 -15.86 -39.40 -2.55
C VAL A 776 -15.81 -40.93 -2.57
N SER A 777 -15.31 -41.57 -1.51
CA SER A 777 -15.24 -43.03 -1.40
C SER A 777 -16.64 -43.64 -1.42
N ARG A 778 -17.62 -43.00 -0.75
CA ARG A 778 -19.01 -43.47 -0.79
C ARG A 778 -19.60 -43.36 -2.19
N GLU A 779 -19.38 -42.23 -2.88
CA GLU A 779 -19.83 -42.04 -4.26
C GLU A 779 -19.17 -43.01 -5.25
N ALA A 780 -17.95 -43.46 -4.96
CA ALA A 780 -17.27 -44.52 -5.70
C ALA A 780 -17.81 -45.93 -5.40
N GLY A 781 -18.73 -46.07 -4.43
CA GLY A 781 -19.31 -47.33 -3.98
C GLY A 781 -18.56 -48.03 -2.84
N ASP A 782 -17.47 -47.44 -2.34
CA ASP A 782 -16.68 -48.00 -1.23
C ASP A 782 -17.16 -47.42 0.11
N THR A 783 -18.24 -48.01 0.61
CA THR A 783 -18.88 -47.57 1.86
C THR A 783 -18.05 -47.85 3.11
N VAL A 784 -17.17 -48.86 3.07
CA VAL A 784 -16.26 -49.18 4.19
C VAL A 784 -15.17 -48.12 4.27
N ALA A 785 -14.49 -47.82 3.16
CA ALA A 785 -13.49 -46.76 3.14
C ALA A 785 -14.10 -45.39 3.48
N ALA A 786 -15.36 -45.14 3.07
CA ALA A 786 -16.06 -43.92 3.43
C ALA A 786 -16.21 -43.76 4.96
N PHE A 787 -16.65 -44.81 5.64
CA PHE A 787 -16.79 -44.83 7.09
C PHE A 787 -15.43 -44.79 7.81
N ASP A 788 -14.43 -45.48 7.28
CA ASP A 788 -13.06 -45.45 7.82
C ASP A 788 -12.46 -44.04 7.76
N HIS A 789 -12.61 -43.33 6.64
CA HIS A 789 -12.15 -41.93 6.54
C HIS A 789 -12.86 -41.01 7.54
N PHE A 790 -14.15 -41.23 7.77
CA PHE A 790 -14.93 -40.46 8.74
C PHE A 790 -14.52 -40.74 10.18
N THR A 791 -14.34 -42.00 10.55
CA THR A 791 -13.98 -42.42 11.91
C THR A 791 -12.51 -42.15 12.26
N THR A 792 -11.60 -42.26 11.28
CA THR A 792 -10.17 -41.98 11.47
C THR A 792 -9.93 -40.54 11.94
N LEU A 793 -10.82 -39.60 11.57
CA LEU A 793 -10.78 -38.22 12.05
C LEU A 793 -10.64 -38.12 13.58
N TYR A 794 -11.38 -38.96 14.30
CA TYR A 794 -11.42 -38.92 15.76
C TYR A 794 -10.22 -39.66 16.36
N GLY A 795 -9.77 -40.75 15.73
CA GLY A 795 -8.62 -41.52 16.18
C GLY A 795 -7.27 -40.81 16.01
N GLU A 796 -7.15 -39.94 15.01
CA GLU A 796 -5.97 -39.08 14.83
C GLU A 796 -6.01 -37.80 15.67
N SER A 797 -7.15 -37.48 16.27
CA SER A 797 -7.24 -36.33 17.16
C SER A 797 -6.35 -36.53 18.40
N GLN A 798 -5.68 -35.47 18.84
CA GLN A 798 -4.86 -35.49 20.06
C GLN A 798 -5.71 -35.62 21.35
N LEU A 799 -7.03 -35.76 21.24
CA LEU A 799 -7.99 -35.81 22.34
C LEU A 799 -8.33 -37.23 22.80
N GLY A 800 -7.75 -38.26 22.16
CA GLY A 800 -7.93 -39.66 22.56
C GLY A 800 -9.39 -40.10 22.53
N LEU A 801 -10.11 -39.76 21.45
CA LEU A 801 -11.53 -40.05 21.32
C LEU A 801 -11.81 -41.53 21.05
N CYS A 802 -12.88 -42.05 21.65
CA CYS A 802 -13.33 -43.42 21.46
C CYS A 802 -13.90 -43.66 20.06
N THR A 803 -13.90 -44.92 19.63
CA THR A 803 -14.54 -45.32 18.38
C THR A 803 -16.05 -45.38 18.51
N PHE A 804 -16.72 -45.30 17.37
CA PHE A 804 -18.16 -45.52 17.24
C PHE A 804 -18.42 -46.37 15.99
N LYS A 805 -19.62 -46.94 15.90
CA LYS A 805 -20.01 -47.88 14.85
C LYS A 805 -21.24 -47.39 14.11
N SER A 806 -21.43 -47.96 12.93
CA SER A 806 -22.67 -47.85 12.17
C SER A 806 -23.50 -49.13 12.32
N SER A 807 -24.80 -49.00 12.59
CA SER A 807 -25.76 -50.10 12.63
C SER A 807 -26.27 -50.50 11.24
N GLY A 808 -25.97 -49.71 10.20
CA GLY A 808 -26.41 -49.98 8.83
C GLY A 808 -25.53 -50.98 8.07
N ASP A 809 -26.15 -51.78 7.20
CA ASP A 809 -25.49 -52.81 6.37
C ASP A 809 -24.36 -52.27 5.46
N LYS A 810 -24.31 -50.95 5.28
CA LYS A 810 -23.35 -50.24 4.43
C LYS A 810 -22.54 -49.20 5.19
N GLN A 811 -22.33 -49.36 6.50
CA GLN A 811 -21.53 -48.43 7.29
C GLN A 811 -21.94 -46.95 7.10
N GLN A 812 -23.25 -46.71 7.15
CA GLN A 812 -23.85 -45.39 6.93
C GLN A 812 -23.44 -44.41 8.03
N ILE A 813 -23.26 -43.14 7.65
CA ILE A 813 -22.93 -42.03 8.57
C ILE A 813 -24.11 -41.11 8.86
N SER A 814 -25.29 -41.40 8.30
CA SER A 814 -26.52 -40.69 8.66
C SER A 814 -26.89 -40.98 10.12
N VAL A 815 -27.57 -40.01 10.73
CA VAL A 815 -27.83 -39.90 12.17
C VAL A 815 -28.39 -41.20 12.75
N GLU A 816 -29.37 -41.80 12.08
CA GLU A 816 -30.09 -43.01 12.50
C GLU A 816 -29.24 -44.28 12.60
N HIS A 817 -28.05 -44.29 12.01
CA HIS A 817 -27.17 -45.45 11.99
C HIS A 817 -26.00 -45.35 12.97
N LEU A 818 -25.71 -44.18 13.52
CA LEU A 818 -24.53 -44.01 14.37
C LEU A 818 -24.82 -44.45 15.82
N GLY A 819 -23.88 -45.16 16.43
CA GLY A 819 -23.98 -45.59 17.82
C GLY A 819 -22.62 -45.83 18.45
N ARG A 820 -22.56 -45.85 19.78
CA ARG A 820 -21.32 -46.11 20.51
C ARG A 820 -20.80 -47.53 20.24
N ASP A 821 -19.48 -47.64 20.13
CA ASP A 821 -18.78 -48.94 20.05
C ASP A 821 -18.21 -49.34 21.41
N GLN A 822 -16.90 -49.12 21.65
CA GLN A 822 -16.25 -49.35 22.95
C GLN A 822 -15.60 -48.07 23.46
N GLY A 823 -15.62 -47.88 24.77
CA GLY A 823 -14.96 -46.75 25.44
C GLY A 823 -15.03 -46.95 26.96
N GLU A 824 -14.06 -46.40 27.68
CA GLU A 824 -14.06 -46.44 29.14
C GLU A 824 -15.07 -45.42 29.69
N ASP A 825 -15.91 -45.88 30.61
CA ASP A 825 -16.87 -45.02 31.29
C ASP A 825 -16.17 -44.18 32.36
N VAL A 826 -16.32 -42.86 32.28
CA VAL A 826 -15.94 -41.92 33.32
C VAL A 826 -17.16 -41.71 34.22
N VAL A 827 -17.11 -42.31 35.42
CA VAL A 827 -18.21 -42.25 36.41
C VAL A 827 -17.97 -41.21 37.50
N GLU A 828 -16.76 -40.68 37.61
CA GLU A 828 -16.40 -39.62 38.56
C GLU A 828 -16.41 -38.24 37.89
N GLY A 829 -16.76 -37.21 38.65
CA GLY A 829 -16.80 -35.82 38.19
C GLY A 829 -18.14 -35.13 38.46
N PRO A 830 -18.26 -33.84 38.12
CA PRO A 830 -19.46 -33.05 38.35
C PRO A 830 -20.65 -33.48 37.48
N LEU A 831 -21.88 -33.27 37.97
CA LEU A 831 -23.08 -33.56 37.20
C LEU A 831 -23.22 -32.60 36.00
N VAL A 832 -23.52 -33.15 34.82
CA VAL A 832 -23.82 -32.37 33.62
C VAL A 832 -25.30 -32.49 33.29
N SER A 833 -26.00 -31.35 33.26
CA SER A 833 -27.37 -31.29 32.73
C SER A 833 -27.34 -31.13 31.21
N VAL A 834 -27.99 -32.03 30.50
CA VAL A 834 -28.19 -31.92 29.05
C VAL A 834 -29.63 -31.48 28.80
N VAL A 835 -29.82 -30.30 28.22
CA VAL A 835 -31.15 -29.78 27.87
C VAL A 835 -31.42 -30.05 26.40
N MET A 836 -32.47 -30.83 26.14
CA MET A 836 -32.95 -31.17 24.81
C MET A 836 -34.36 -30.65 24.62
N THR A 837 -34.63 -29.99 23.49
CA THR A 837 -35.99 -29.52 23.17
C THR A 837 -36.58 -30.33 22.04
N ALA A 838 -37.85 -30.72 22.17
CA ALA A 838 -38.54 -31.54 21.19
C ALA A 838 -39.82 -30.84 20.71
N PHE A 839 -40.08 -30.90 19.41
CA PHE A 839 -41.37 -30.55 18.83
C PHE A 839 -41.59 -31.41 17.59
N LYS A 840 -42.59 -32.30 17.62
CA LYS A 840 -42.84 -33.28 16.56
C LYS A 840 -41.62 -34.14 16.22
N ALA A 841 -41.01 -34.73 17.25
CA ALA A 841 -39.68 -35.33 17.16
C ALA A 841 -39.66 -36.87 17.13
N THR A 842 -40.83 -37.53 17.08
CA THR A 842 -40.97 -38.99 17.23
C THR A 842 -40.01 -39.82 16.35
N GLU A 843 -39.63 -39.35 15.17
CA GLU A 843 -38.78 -40.10 14.24
C GLU A 843 -37.31 -40.27 14.69
N LEU A 844 -36.70 -39.26 15.29
CA LEU A 844 -35.26 -39.24 15.60
C LEU A 844 -34.95 -39.04 17.08
N ILE A 845 -35.96 -38.81 17.91
CA ILE A 845 -35.76 -38.56 19.34
C ILE A 845 -35.07 -39.71 20.07
N ASP A 846 -35.33 -40.96 19.67
CA ASP A 846 -34.63 -42.14 20.23
C ASP A 846 -33.13 -42.07 19.96
N VAL A 847 -32.73 -41.68 18.76
CA VAL A 847 -31.32 -41.58 18.36
C VAL A 847 -30.64 -40.47 19.17
N ALA A 848 -31.28 -39.31 19.26
CA ALA A 848 -30.75 -38.18 20.02
C ALA A 848 -30.61 -38.53 21.51
N ILE A 849 -31.67 -39.06 22.14
CA ILE A 849 -31.66 -39.46 23.55
C ILE A 849 -30.59 -40.53 23.81
N ASN A 850 -30.56 -41.61 23.03
CA ASN A 850 -29.59 -42.68 23.23
C ASN A 850 -28.15 -42.19 23.03
N SER A 851 -27.89 -41.28 22.08
CA SER A 851 -26.55 -40.70 21.90
C SER A 851 -26.04 -39.89 23.10
N ILE A 852 -26.96 -39.34 23.91
CA ILE A 852 -26.64 -38.68 25.18
C ILE A 852 -26.51 -39.71 26.32
N LEU A 853 -27.43 -40.66 26.42
CA LEU A 853 -27.40 -41.68 27.47
C LEU A 853 -26.21 -42.64 27.37
N ASP A 854 -25.66 -42.80 26.17
CA ASP A 854 -24.51 -43.65 25.85
C ASP A 854 -23.17 -42.91 25.90
N GLN A 855 -23.13 -41.63 26.31
CA GLN A 855 -21.88 -40.91 26.53
C GLN A 855 -20.94 -41.69 27.47
N THR A 856 -19.63 -41.59 27.23
CA THR A 856 -18.59 -42.16 28.11
C THR A 856 -18.58 -41.46 29.46
N TYR A 857 -18.92 -40.18 29.50
CA TYR A 857 -19.19 -39.47 30.75
C TYR A 857 -20.57 -39.85 31.29
N ARG A 858 -20.62 -40.54 32.44
CA ARG A 858 -21.85 -41.18 32.94
C ARG A 858 -22.64 -40.32 33.91
N ASN A 859 -22.01 -39.33 34.56
CA ASN A 859 -22.67 -38.47 35.55
C ASN A 859 -23.48 -37.35 34.86
N ILE A 860 -24.58 -37.73 34.23
CA ILE A 860 -25.43 -36.84 33.44
C ILE A 860 -26.90 -36.93 33.88
N GLU A 861 -27.62 -35.83 33.73
CA GLU A 861 -29.09 -35.81 33.66
C GLU A 861 -29.52 -35.29 32.28
N LEU A 862 -30.60 -35.82 31.73
CA LEU A 862 -31.13 -35.43 30.43
C LEU A 862 -32.53 -34.86 30.61
N ILE A 863 -32.66 -33.54 30.44
CA ILE A 863 -33.93 -32.82 30.55
C ILE A 863 -34.48 -32.65 29.14
N VAL A 864 -35.59 -33.34 28.85
CA VAL A 864 -36.25 -33.28 27.55
C VAL A 864 -37.51 -32.45 27.68
N VAL A 865 -37.52 -31.27 27.06
CA VAL A 865 -38.63 -30.32 27.10
C VAL A 865 -39.43 -30.41 25.80
N ASP A 866 -40.63 -30.96 25.88
CA ASP A 866 -41.60 -30.99 24.79
C ASP A 866 -42.31 -29.64 24.67
N ASP A 867 -42.13 -28.97 23.53
CA ASP A 867 -42.68 -27.65 23.21
C ASP A 867 -44.13 -27.74 22.70
N ALA A 868 -44.96 -28.45 23.47
CA ALA A 868 -46.36 -28.75 23.18
C ALA A 868 -46.56 -29.46 21.83
N SER A 869 -45.90 -30.59 21.65
CA SER A 869 -46.05 -31.40 20.42
C SER A 869 -47.50 -31.85 20.24
N PRO A 870 -48.05 -31.78 19.02
CA PRO A 870 -49.39 -32.29 18.71
C PRO A 870 -49.43 -33.79 18.42
N ASP A 871 -48.26 -34.45 18.38
CA ASP A 871 -48.12 -35.90 18.21
C ASP A 871 -47.70 -36.56 19.54
N ASP A 872 -47.34 -37.84 19.48
CA ASP A 872 -47.01 -38.68 20.64
C ASP A 872 -45.59 -38.50 21.17
N THR A 873 -44.89 -37.42 20.77
CA THR A 873 -43.51 -37.13 21.19
C THR A 873 -43.37 -37.17 22.72
N PHE A 874 -44.26 -36.48 23.47
CA PHE A 874 -44.14 -36.42 24.93
C PHE A 874 -44.41 -37.76 25.60
N GLU A 875 -45.45 -38.49 25.18
CA GLU A 875 -45.76 -39.82 25.70
C GLU A 875 -44.61 -40.80 25.45
N HIS A 876 -43.94 -40.67 24.31
CA HIS A 876 -42.77 -41.50 23.98
C HIS A 876 -41.58 -41.20 24.90
N VAL A 877 -41.24 -39.92 25.11
CA VAL A 877 -40.18 -39.53 26.06
C VAL A 877 -40.52 -39.96 27.49
N ASN A 878 -41.78 -39.86 27.90
CA ASN A 878 -42.20 -40.28 29.23
C ASN A 878 -41.99 -41.79 29.46
N LYS A 879 -42.24 -42.63 28.44
CA LYS A 879 -41.93 -44.07 28.51
C LYS A 879 -40.43 -44.32 28.63
N LEU A 880 -39.59 -43.55 27.93
CA LEU A 880 -38.14 -43.66 28.06
C LEU A 880 -37.68 -43.28 29.48
N ALA A 881 -38.28 -42.26 30.10
CA ALA A 881 -37.98 -41.84 31.46
C ALA A 881 -38.40 -42.87 32.53
N GLU A 882 -39.43 -43.67 32.27
CA GLU A 882 -39.75 -44.84 33.11
C GLU A 882 -38.66 -45.92 33.04
N ALA A 883 -37.94 -46.01 31.92
CA ALA A 883 -36.88 -46.99 31.71
C ALA A 883 -35.49 -46.52 32.16
N ASP A 884 -35.17 -45.23 32.06
CA ASP A 884 -33.91 -44.64 32.50
C ASP A 884 -34.15 -43.41 33.39
N PRO A 885 -33.81 -43.48 34.70
CA PRO A 885 -34.10 -42.42 35.65
C PRO A 885 -33.27 -41.14 35.44
N ARG A 886 -32.28 -41.17 34.53
CA ARG A 886 -31.53 -39.96 34.14
C ARG A 886 -32.36 -39.02 33.27
N ILE A 887 -33.44 -39.51 32.65
CA ILE A 887 -34.30 -38.71 31.77
C ILE A 887 -35.37 -38.01 32.61
N ARG A 888 -35.50 -36.70 32.41
CA ARG A 888 -36.51 -35.85 33.03
C ARG A 888 -37.39 -35.21 31.95
N PRO A 889 -38.59 -35.75 31.68
CA PRO A 889 -39.51 -35.19 30.70
C PRO A 889 -40.26 -33.98 31.28
N ILE A 890 -40.40 -32.92 30.48
CA ILE A 890 -41.19 -31.72 30.79
C ILE A 890 -42.07 -31.41 29.59
N GLN A 891 -43.37 -31.23 29.79
CA GLN A 891 -44.29 -30.77 28.74
C GLN A 891 -44.69 -29.33 28.98
N LEU A 892 -44.60 -28.49 27.94
CA LEU A 892 -45.14 -27.13 27.98
C LEU A 892 -46.62 -27.10 27.61
N GLU A 893 -47.36 -26.15 28.20
CA GLU A 893 -48.80 -25.99 27.92
C GLU A 893 -49.10 -25.45 26.51
N LYS A 894 -48.14 -24.71 25.93
CA LYS A 894 -48.26 -24.08 24.63
C LYS A 894 -46.91 -24.05 23.93
N ASN A 895 -46.93 -24.10 22.61
CA ASN A 895 -45.74 -23.96 21.81
C ASN A 895 -45.20 -22.52 21.91
N GLY A 896 -43.97 -22.39 22.43
CA GLY A 896 -43.24 -21.14 22.57
C GLY A 896 -41.91 -21.12 21.83
N GLY A 897 -41.56 -22.19 21.10
CA GLY A 897 -40.32 -22.37 20.37
C GLY A 897 -39.16 -22.90 21.21
N THR A 898 -38.12 -23.36 20.51
CA THR A 898 -36.95 -24.02 21.11
C THR A 898 -36.29 -23.23 22.24
N TYR A 899 -36.15 -21.90 22.16
CA TYR A 899 -35.43 -21.17 23.21
C TYR A 899 -36.27 -20.93 24.48
N VAL A 900 -37.61 -20.83 24.34
CA VAL A 900 -38.50 -20.84 25.50
C VAL A 900 -38.45 -22.22 26.19
N ALA A 901 -38.47 -23.29 25.41
CA ALA A 901 -38.29 -24.65 25.93
C ALA A 901 -36.91 -24.86 26.58
N LYS A 902 -35.82 -24.36 25.98
CA LYS A 902 -34.47 -24.39 26.58
C LYS A 902 -34.43 -23.65 27.91
N ASN A 903 -35.12 -22.53 28.04
CA ASN A 903 -35.18 -21.77 29.29
C ASN A 903 -35.93 -22.52 30.39
N HIS A 904 -37.02 -23.22 30.06
CA HIS A 904 -37.69 -24.13 31.01
C HIS A 904 -36.76 -25.28 31.43
N GLY A 905 -36.00 -25.85 30.50
CA GLY A 905 -35.00 -26.86 30.82
C GLY A 905 -33.87 -26.32 31.71
N LEU A 906 -33.39 -25.09 31.45
CA LEU A 906 -32.37 -24.43 32.25
C LEU A 906 -32.82 -24.14 33.69
N LEU A 907 -34.09 -23.81 33.91
CA LEU A 907 -34.64 -23.64 35.25
C LEU A 907 -34.60 -24.92 36.08
N GLU A 908 -34.72 -26.07 35.42
CA GLU A 908 -34.79 -27.39 36.05
C GLU A 908 -33.43 -28.10 36.14
N ALA A 909 -32.40 -27.54 35.49
CA ALA A 909 -31.04 -28.08 35.47
C ALA A 909 -30.34 -27.91 36.83
N ILE A 910 -29.85 -29.02 37.39
CA ILE A 910 -29.17 -29.06 38.70
C ILE A 910 -27.66 -29.38 38.59
N GLY A 911 -27.18 -29.73 37.41
CA GLY A 911 -25.77 -30.01 37.14
C GLY A 911 -24.87 -28.81 37.40
N GLU A 912 -23.62 -29.05 37.74
CA GLU A 912 -22.61 -27.97 37.80
C GLU A 912 -22.38 -27.37 36.40
N TYR A 913 -22.43 -28.25 35.40
CA TYR A 913 -22.38 -27.89 33.99
C TYR A 913 -23.74 -28.08 33.33
N VAL A 914 -24.05 -27.23 32.35
CA VAL A 914 -25.20 -27.43 31.47
C VAL A 914 -24.77 -27.33 30.01
N THR A 915 -25.27 -28.22 29.16
CA THR A 915 -25.08 -28.22 27.71
C THR A 915 -26.41 -28.45 27.00
N PHE A 916 -26.47 -28.17 25.69
CA PHE A 916 -27.66 -28.36 24.88
C PHE A 916 -27.43 -29.41 23.79
N HIS A 917 -28.52 -30.01 23.33
CA HIS A 917 -28.53 -30.94 22.19
C HIS A 917 -29.89 -30.88 21.49
N ASP A 918 -29.91 -30.99 20.16
CA ASP A 918 -31.17 -30.99 19.39
C ASP A 918 -31.74 -32.42 19.30
N SER A 919 -33.07 -32.55 19.22
CA SER A 919 -33.78 -33.83 19.30
C SER A 919 -33.68 -34.72 18.05
N ASP A 920 -32.99 -34.24 17.01
CA ASP A 920 -32.84 -34.90 15.71
C ASP A 920 -31.36 -35.08 15.28
N ASP A 921 -30.43 -34.82 16.20
CA ASP A 921 -28.99 -34.90 15.96
C ASP A 921 -28.32 -36.03 16.76
N TRP A 922 -27.22 -36.56 16.24
CA TRP A 922 -26.39 -37.55 16.94
C TRP A 922 -25.19 -36.89 17.62
N CYS A 923 -24.92 -37.28 18.86
CA CYS A 923 -23.79 -36.79 19.66
C CYS A 923 -22.66 -37.82 19.75
N HIS A 924 -21.42 -37.40 19.47
CA HIS A 924 -20.24 -38.26 19.61
C HIS A 924 -20.08 -38.72 21.07
N PRO A 925 -19.78 -40.01 21.37
CA PRO A 925 -19.84 -40.55 22.74
C PRO A 925 -18.92 -39.86 23.77
N ASP A 926 -17.83 -39.25 23.29
CA ASP A 926 -16.85 -38.55 24.13
C ASP A 926 -17.05 -37.03 24.24
N LYS A 927 -18.09 -36.46 23.61
CA LYS A 927 -18.30 -35.00 23.60
C LYS A 927 -18.34 -34.43 25.01
N ILE A 928 -19.18 -34.98 25.89
CA ILE A 928 -19.35 -34.46 27.25
C ILE A 928 -18.06 -34.63 28.05
N ARG A 929 -17.40 -35.79 27.95
CA ARG A 929 -16.14 -36.07 28.65
C ARG A 929 -15.09 -35.02 28.33
N VAL A 930 -14.81 -34.79 27.05
CA VAL A 930 -13.78 -33.84 26.60
C VAL A 930 -14.13 -32.40 26.99
N GLN A 931 -15.39 -32.01 26.91
CA GLN A 931 -15.82 -30.68 27.32
C GLN A 931 -15.64 -30.46 28.84
N VAL A 932 -16.02 -31.44 29.66
CA VAL A 932 -15.82 -31.39 31.12
C VAL A 932 -14.32 -31.35 31.46
N GLU A 933 -13.52 -32.23 30.87
CA GLU A 933 -12.06 -32.26 31.08
C GLU A 933 -11.42 -30.90 30.79
N ARG A 934 -11.81 -30.26 29.69
CA ARG A 934 -11.26 -28.95 29.29
C ARG A 934 -11.64 -27.83 30.27
N LEU A 935 -12.91 -27.80 30.69
CA LEU A 935 -13.38 -26.83 31.69
C LEU A 935 -12.72 -27.06 33.06
N GLU A 936 -12.50 -28.32 33.46
CA GLU A 936 -11.82 -28.65 34.72
C GLU A 936 -10.33 -28.33 34.69
N GLN A 937 -9.67 -28.50 33.55
CA GLN A 937 -8.26 -28.14 33.35
C GLN A 937 -8.02 -26.63 33.37
N ASN A 938 -8.99 -25.82 32.94
CA ASN A 938 -8.88 -24.37 32.92
C ASN A 938 -10.08 -23.71 33.61
N ARG A 939 -9.89 -23.28 34.87
CA ARG A 939 -10.90 -22.61 35.68
C ARG A 939 -11.31 -21.23 35.17
N GLU A 940 -10.53 -20.61 34.28
CA GLU A 940 -10.89 -19.34 33.64
C GLU A 940 -11.93 -19.51 32.52
N LEU A 941 -12.09 -20.73 31.99
CA LEU A 941 -13.13 -21.04 31.02
C LEU A 941 -14.49 -21.16 31.71
N LEU A 942 -15.44 -20.40 31.18
CA LEU A 942 -16.85 -20.43 31.56
C LEU A 942 -17.69 -21.28 30.62
N GLY A 943 -17.20 -21.52 29.40
CA GLY A 943 -17.86 -22.40 28.46
C GLY A 943 -16.95 -22.99 27.40
N ILE A 944 -17.50 -23.95 26.66
CA ILE A 944 -16.83 -24.63 25.55
C ILE A 944 -17.83 -25.07 24.50
N THR A 945 -17.47 -24.94 23.23
CA THR A 945 -18.26 -25.42 22.07
C THR A 945 -17.45 -26.42 21.26
N SER A 946 -18.12 -27.15 20.36
CA SER A 946 -17.53 -28.06 19.39
C SER A 946 -18.07 -27.79 17.98
N GLY A 947 -17.48 -28.43 16.98
CA GLY A 947 -17.99 -28.44 15.63
C GLY A 947 -19.14 -29.43 15.40
N TYR A 948 -19.80 -29.31 14.25
CA TYR A 948 -20.74 -30.27 13.71
C TYR A 948 -20.65 -30.35 12.18
N ILE A 949 -21.13 -31.45 11.63
CA ILE A 949 -21.41 -31.60 10.19
C ILE A 949 -22.89 -31.84 9.97
N ARG A 950 -23.37 -31.56 8.76
CA ARG A 950 -24.72 -31.96 8.32
C ARG A 950 -24.65 -33.12 7.36
N VAL A 951 -25.48 -34.12 7.60
CA VAL A 951 -25.55 -35.35 6.82
C VAL A 951 -27.01 -35.63 6.44
N ASP A 952 -27.26 -35.88 5.16
CA ASP A 952 -28.59 -36.30 4.69
C ASP A 952 -28.84 -37.81 4.93
N GLU A 953 -30.06 -38.28 4.69
CA GLU A 953 -30.46 -39.68 4.84
C GLU A 953 -29.67 -40.66 3.94
N ASN A 954 -29.03 -40.15 2.89
CA ASN A 954 -28.16 -40.93 2.00
C ASN A 954 -26.68 -40.86 2.42
N SER A 955 -26.43 -40.43 3.67
CA SER A 955 -25.12 -40.21 4.23
C SER A 955 -24.32 -39.07 3.56
N ASN A 956 -24.91 -38.21 2.72
CA ASN A 956 -24.20 -37.10 2.09
C ASN A 956 -23.87 -35.99 3.06
N ILE A 957 -22.57 -35.69 3.16
CA ILE A 957 -22.05 -34.57 3.93
C ILE A 957 -22.32 -33.29 3.13
N ILE A 958 -22.91 -32.30 3.78
CA ILE A 958 -23.29 -31.03 3.15
C ILE A 958 -22.15 -30.01 3.24
N TYR A 959 -21.67 -29.57 2.07
CA TYR A 959 -20.70 -28.49 1.93
C TYR A 959 -21.43 -27.19 1.59
N ARG A 960 -21.09 -26.07 2.25
CA ARG A 960 -21.66 -24.72 1.96
C ARG A 960 -20.66 -23.59 2.21
N GLY A 961 -20.21 -22.86 1.20
CA GLY A 961 -19.42 -21.63 1.40
C GLY A 961 -18.00 -21.83 1.95
N LYS A 962 -17.85 -22.33 3.18
CA LYS A 962 -16.58 -22.46 3.92
C LYS A 962 -16.06 -23.89 4.12
N GLY A 963 -16.80 -24.91 3.66
CA GLY A 963 -16.49 -26.33 3.90
C GLY A 963 -17.71 -27.11 4.37
N SER A 964 -17.52 -28.23 5.05
CA SER A 964 -18.57 -29.06 5.69
C SER A 964 -18.65 -28.88 7.21
N LEU A 965 -17.50 -28.67 7.88
CA LEU A 965 -17.42 -28.47 9.32
C LEU A 965 -17.96 -27.08 9.70
N ARG A 966 -18.75 -27.03 10.76
CA ARG A 966 -19.42 -25.82 11.23
C ARG A 966 -19.32 -25.69 12.74
N HIS A 967 -19.26 -24.45 13.21
CA HIS A 967 -19.38 -24.15 14.63
C HIS A 967 -20.81 -24.47 15.10
N ALA A 968 -20.97 -25.38 16.08
CA ALA A 968 -22.26 -25.70 16.68
C ALA A 968 -22.50 -24.86 17.94
N CYS A 969 -23.20 -23.73 17.84
CA CYS A 969 -23.61 -22.98 19.04
C CYS A 969 -24.49 -23.83 19.98
N ILE A 970 -25.22 -24.81 19.42
CA ILE A 970 -25.99 -25.80 20.18
C ILE A 970 -25.12 -26.65 21.10
N SER A 971 -23.84 -26.85 20.78
CA SER A 971 -22.93 -27.70 21.56
C SER A 971 -22.42 -27.06 22.85
N LEU A 972 -22.75 -25.79 23.09
CA LEU A 972 -22.23 -24.97 24.17
C LEU A 972 -22.49 -25.64 25.53
N MET A 973 -21.40 -25.98 26.22
CA MET A 973 -21.39 -26.35 27.62
C MET A 973 -20.89 -25.18 28.46
N ILE A 974 -21.57 -24.87 29.57
CA ILE A 974 -21.21 -23.75 30.46
C ILE A 974 -21.17 -24.17 31.93
N ARG A 975 -20.39 -23.43 32.73
CA ARG A 975 -20.49 -23.43 34.21
C ARG A 975 -21.82 -22.78 34.61
N ARG A 976 -22.82 -23.59 34.97
CA ARG A 976 -24.22 -23.17 35.08
C ARG A 976 -24.39 -21.96 35.99
N GLU A 977 -23.98 -22.05 37.26
CA GLU A 977 -24.21 -20.97 38.23
C GLU A 977 -23.48 -19.68 37.84
N GLN A 978 -22.19 -19.78 37.49
CA GLN A 978 -21.38 -18.61 37.15
C GLN A 978 -21.93 -17.84 35.94
N VAL A 979 -22.43 -18.56 34.93
CA VAL A 979 -22.96 -17.94 33.72
C VAL A 979 -24.40 -17.48 33.93
N ILE A 980 -25.30 -18.36 34.37
CA ILE A 980 -26.74 -18.08 34.47
C ILE A 980 -27.03 -16.98 35.49
N ASP A 981 -26.35 -16.94 36.65
CA ASP A 981 -26.57 -15.89 37.66
C ASP A 981 -26.23 -14.49 37.13
N ARG A 982 -25.36 -14.40 36.12
CA ARG A 982 -24.90 -13.13 35.57
C ARG A 982 -25.59 -12.73 34.28
N ILE A 983 -25.88 -13.67 33.38
CA ILE A 983 -26.45 -13.37 32.06
C ILE A 983 -27.90 -13.83 31.91
N GLY A 984 -28.42 -14.62 32.84
CA GLY A 984 -29.76 -15.17 32.78
C GLY A 984 -29.93 -16.16 31.62
N PHE A 985 -31.01 -15.99 30.86
CA PHE A 985 -31.56 -17.01 29.97
C PHE A 985 -31.39 -16.66 28.48
N PHE A 986 -31.74 -17.60 27.58
CA PHE A 986 -31.82 -17.31 26.15
C PHE A 986 -32.90 -16.27 25.86
N ASP A 987 -32.68 -15.41 24.87
CA ASP A 987 -33.75 -14.55 24.35
C ASP A 987 -34.89 -15.39 23.77
N SER A 988 -36.14 -14.99 24.04
CA SER A 988 -37.35 -15.72 23.69
C SER A 988 -37.75 -15.47 22.24
N VAL A 989 -36.92 -15.95 21.30
CA VAL A 989 -37.15 -15.94 19.85
C VAL A 989 -37.31 -17.35 19.28
N ARG A 990 -37.62 -17.46 17.99
CA ARG A 990 -37.78 -18.74 17.28
C ARG A 990 -36.46 -19.37 16.82
N VAL A 991 -35.48 -18.56 16.44
CA VAL A 991 -34.23 -18.99 15.81
C VAL A 991 -33.06 -18.10 16.23
N SER A 992 -31.83 -18.63 16.22
CA SER A 992 -30.57 -17.89 16.42
C SER A 992 -30.29 -17.34 17.83
N ALA A 993 -31.10 -17.65 18.85
CA ALA A 993 -30.81 -17.23 20.22
C ALA A 993 -29.62 -17.99 20.84
N ASP A 994 -29.22 -19.14 20.30
CA ASP A 994 -28.00 -19.86 20.66
C ASP A 994 -26.76 -19.03 20.37
N SER A 995 -26.69 -18.50 19.14
CA SER A 995 -25.61 -17.61 18.71
C SER A 995 -25.63 -16.28 19.46
N GLU A 996 -26.81 -15.81 19.89
CA GLU A 996 -26.95 -14.63 20.74
C GLU A 996 -26.39 -14.91 22.14
N PHE A 997 -26.77 -16.03 22.75
CA PHE A 997 -26.41 -16.40 24.11
C PHE A 997 -24.90 -16.60 24.27
N GLU A 998 -24.27 -17.35 23.36
CA GLU A 998 -22.80 -17.51 23.33
C GLU A 998 -22.10 -16.15 23.21
N ARG A 999 -22.58 -15.28 22.31
CA ARG A 999 -22.01 -13.93 22.11
C ARG A 999 -22.24 -13.02 23.30
N ARG A 1000 -23.32 -13.22 24.05
CA ARG A 1000 -23.60 -12.50 25.29
C ARG A 1000 -22.65 -12.92 26.40
N ILE A 1001 -22.29 -14.21 26.50
CA ILE A 1001 -21.20 -14.67 27.39
C ILE A 1001 -19.92 -13.90 27.06
N HIS A 1002 -19.54 -13.84 25.77
CA HIS A 1002 -18.36 -13.06 25.36
C HIS A 1002 -18.47 -11.56 25.69
N ALA A 1003 -19.66 -10.98 25.58
CA ALA A 1003 -19.88 -9.57 25.88
C ALA A 1003 -19.76 -9.24 27.38
N VAL A 1004 -20.18 -10.18 28.25
CA VAL A 1004 -20.19 -9.99 29.70
C VAL A 1004 -18.87 -10.39 30.35
N PHE A 1005 -18.26 -11.49 29.90
CA PHE A 1005 -17.10 -12.10 30.56
C PHE A 1005 -15.80 -11.98 29.75
N GLY A 1006 -15.89 -11.64 28.47
CA GLY A 1006 -14.76 -11.60 27.56
C GLY A 1006 -14.72 -12.80 26.60
N LYS A 1007 -14.07 -12.63 25.45
CA LYS A 1007 -14.07 -13.64 24.39
C LYS A 1007 -13.35 -14.93 24.78
N GLU A 1008 -12.25 -14.80 25.53
CA GLU A 1008 -11.37 -15.92 25.93
C GLU A 1008 -12.00 -16.88 26.94
N THR A 1009 -13.17 -16.55 27.52
CA THR A 1009 -13.83 -17.41 28.50
C THR A 1009 -14.62 -18.56 27.87
N VAL A 1010 -14.74 -18.59 26.53
CA VAL A 1010 -15.38 -19.70 25.81
C VAL A 1010 -14.43 -20.22 24.74
N GLU A 1011 -14.07 -21.49 24.87
CA GLU A 1011 -13.21 -22.18 23.91
C GLU A 1011 -14.03 -22.92 22.83
N HIS A 1012 -13.43 -23.15 21.65
CA HIS A 1012 -14.03 -23.93 20.57
C HIS A 1012 -13.14 -25.11 20.16
N LEU A 1013 -13.71 -26.32 20.13
CA LEU A 1013 -13.09 -27.54 19.63
C LEU A 1013 -13.41 -27.74 18.15
N ASP A 1014 -12.40 -27.70 17.29
CA ASP A 1014 -12.53 -27.81 15.83
C ASP A 1014 -12.68 -29.27 15.33
N LEU A 1015 -13.61 -30.00 15.95
CA LEU A 1015 -13.97 -31.37 15.60
C LEU A 1015 -15.50 -31.53 15.51
N PRO A 1016 -16.02 -32.29 14.54
CA PRO A 1016 -17.46 -32.53 14.38
C PRO A 1016 -17.99 -33.52 15.43
N LEU A 1017 -18.14 -33.08 16.67
CA LEU A 1017 -18.67 -33.92 17.75
C LEU A 1017 -20.20 -34.04 17.73
N ILE A 1018 -20.85 -33.38 16.78
CA ILE A 1018 -22.28 -33.53 16.47
C ILE A 1018 -22.44 -33.84 14.98
N VAL A 1019 -23.28 -34.83 14.67
CA VAL A 1019 -23.73 -35.12 13.31
C VAL A 1019 -25.19 -34.73 13.22
N ALA A 1020 -25.49 -33.70 12.44
CA ALA A 1020 -26.82 -33.13 12.34
C ALA A 1020 -27.56 -33.60 11.08
N SER A 1021 -28.86 -33.88 11.22
CA SER A 1021 -29.68 -34.32 10.10
C SER A 1021 -30.01 -33.17 9.14
N VAL A 1022 -30.19 -33.47 7.84
CA VAL A 1022 -30.68 -32.50 6.85
C VAL A 1022 -32.17 -32.70 6.65
N ARG A 1023 -32.97 -31.75 7.15
CA ARG A 1023 -34.43 -31.72 6.92
C ARG A 1023 -34.85 -30.46 6.18
N THR A 1024 -35.53 -30.61 5.05
CA THR A 1024 -36.05 -29.50 4.22
C THR A 1024 -37.07 -28.64 4.96
N GLU A 1025 -37.82 -29.23 5.90
CA GLU A 1025 -38.80 -28.52 6.73
C GLU A 1025 -38.21 -27.89 8.00
N SER A 1026 -36.90 -28.06 8.25
CA SER A 1026 -36.27 -27.45 9.43
C SER A 1026 -36.20 -25.93 9.34
N LEU A 1027 -36.17 -25.27 10.49
CA LEU A 1027 -36.03 -23.80 10.61
C LEU A 1027 -34.75 -23.24 9.96
N SER A 1028 -33.77 -24.10 9.65
CA SER A 1028 -32.52 -23.73 8.98
C SER A 1028 -32.41 -24.23 7.54
N GLY A 1029 -33.23 -25.22 7.15
CA GLY A 1029 -33.24 -25.87 5.84
C GLY A 1029 -34.22 -25.24 4.85
N GLY A 1030 -35.26 -24.53 5.30
CA GLY A 1030 -36.28 -23.95 4.43
C GLY A 1030 -36.95 -22.67 4.97
N GLY A 1031 -37.68 -21.98 4.09
CA GLY A 1031 -38.49 -20.80 4.44
C GLY A 1031 -37.70 -19.51 4.70
N LYS A 1032 -38.35 -18.53 5.35
CA LYS A 1032 -37.83 -17.16 5.56
C LYS A 1032 -36.59 -17.09 6.47
N PHE A 1033 -36.27 -18.18 7.17
CA PHE A 1033 -35.12 -18.29 8.08
C PHE A 1033 -34.01 -19.20 7.56
N ALA A 1034 -34.09 -19.67 6.31
CA ALA A 1034 -33.09 -20.55 5.73
C ALA A 1034 -31.69 -19.92 5.73
N LEU A 1035 -30.67 -20.77 5.99
CA LEU A 1035 -29.26 -20.39 5.86
C LEU A 1035 -28.75 -20.83 4.49
N ASP A 1036 -28.36 -19.84 3.68
CA ASP A 1036 -27.83 -20.05 2.34
C ASP A 1036 -26.29 -20.14 2.32
N TRP A 1037 -25.70 -20.59 1.21
CA TRP A 1037 -24.25 -20.62 0.98
C TRP A 1037 -23.61 -19.23 1.07
N THR A 1038 -24.38 -18.17 0.79
CA THR A 1038 -23.93 -16.78 1.00
C THR A 1038 -23.86 -16.39 2.49
N GLY A 1039 -24.42 -17.18 3.41
CA GLY A 1039 -24.49 -16.91 4.85
C GLY A 1039 -25.83 -16.30 5.31
N LEU A 1040 -25.83 -15.61 6.45
CA LEU A 1040 -27.03 -14.99 7.04
C LEU A 1040 -27.67 -13.95 6.10
N SER A 1041 -29.00 -13.94 6.06
CA SER A 1041 -29.84 -12.97 5.35
C SER A 1041 -31.19 -12.82 6.07
N GLY A 1042 -32.00 -11.84 5.64
CA GLY A 1042 -33.37 -11.68 6.12
C GLY A 1042 -33.48 -11.43 7.64
N PRO A 1043 -34.53 -11.98 8.31
CA PRO A 1043 -34.77 -11.77 9.73
C PRO A 1043 -33.60 -12.17 10.63
N ARG A 1044 -32.88 -13.27 10.34
CA ARG A 1044 -31.74 -13.70 11.18
C ARG A 1044 -30.60 -12.68 11.18
N LEU A 1045 -30.34 -12.03 10.04
CA LEU A 1045 -29.32 -10.97 9.96
C LEU A 1045 -29.77 -9.73 10.75
N GLN A 1046 -31.04 -9.33 10.61
CA GLN A 1046 -31.61 -8.21 11.35
C GLN A 1046 -31.55 -8.46 12.86
N TYR A 1047 -31.97 -9.63 13.31
CA TYR A 1047 -31.87 -10.03 14.71
C TYR A 1047 -30.43 -10.00 15.22
N ARG A 1048 -29.47 -10.52 14.43
CA ARG A 1048 -28.04 -10.44 14.75
C ARG A 1048 -27.56 -9.01 14.93
N GLN A 1049 -27.97 -8.09 14.07
CA GLN A 1049 -27.60 -6.69 14.22
C GLN A 1049 -28.17 -6.07 15.50
N GLN A 1050 -29.40 -6.41 15.87
CA GLN A 1050 -30.04 -5.89 17.09
C GLN A 1050 -29.35 -6.39 18.36
N PHE A 1051 -29.09 -7.70 18.47
CA PHE A 1051 -28.43 -8.21 19.66
C PHE A 1051 -26.96 -7.79 19.76
N GLU A 1052 -26.23 -7.64 18.63
CA GLU A 1052 -24.84 -7.17 18.68
C GLU A 1052 -24.78 -5.72 19.19
N GLN A 1053 -25.75 -4.87 18.82
CA GLN A 1053 -25.85 -3.52 19.41
C GLN A 1053 -26.13 -3.55 20.91
N TYR A 1054 -26.95 -4.49 21.36
CA TYR A 1054 -27.16 -4.72 22.80
C TYR A 1054 -25.88 -5.20 23.48
N HIS A 1055 -25.15 -6.14 22.88
CA HIS A 1055 -23.87 -6.64 23.38
C HIS A 1055 -22.80 -5.57 23.44
N ASP A 1056 -22.77 -4.64 22.48
CA ASP A 1056 -21.89 -3.47 22.54
C ASP A 1056 -22.22 -2.59 23.75
N ARG A 1057 -23.51 -2.38 24.07
CA ARG A 1057 -23.95 -1.65 25.28
C ARG A 1057 -23.55 -2.34 26.58
N ILE A 1058 -23.52 -3.67 26.60
CA ILE A 1058 -22.99 -4.48 27.71
C ILE A 1058 -21.49 -4.23 27.87
N ARG A 1059 -20.70 -4.33 26.78
CA ARG A 1059 -19.23 -4.18 26.83
C ARG A 1059 -18.79 -2.81 27.34
N ILE A 1060 -19.54 -1.75 27.03
CA ILE A 1060 -19.27 -0.39 27.53
C ILE A 1060 -19.88 -0.12 28.93
N GLY A 1061 -20.56 -1.10 29.54
CA GLY A 1061 -21.12 -0.99 30.88
C GLY A 1061 -22.40 -0.17 31.00
N THR A 1062 -23.11 0.09 29.90
CA THR A 1062 -24.37 0.86 29.91
C THR A 1062 -25.62 0.01 30.12
N GLU A 1063 -25.52 -1.29 29.89
CA GLU A 1063 -26.60 -2.27 30.06
C GLU A 1063 -26.07 -3.49 30.83
N GLU A 1064 -26.94 -4.11 31.62
CA GLU A 1064 -26.63 -5.41 32.22
C GLU A 1064 -26.90 -6.53 31.21
N GLY A 1065 -26.03 -7.54 31.15
CA GLY A 1065 -26.19 -8.66 30.20
C GLY A 1065 -27.25 -9.69 30.57
N HIS A 1066 -28.06 -9.40 31.60
CA HIS A 1066 -29.00 -10.34 32.19
C HIS A 1066 -30.36 -10.32 31.47
N ILE A 1067 -30.73 -11.44 30.82
CA ILE A 1067 -32.09 -11.65 30.27
C ILE A 1067 -32.92 -12.49 31.25
N PRO A 1068 -34.02 -11.96 31.81
CA PRO A 1068 -34.88 -12.72 32.70
C PRO A 1068 -35.76 -13.72 31.93
N PHE A 1069 -36.23 -14.73 32.62
CA PHE A 1069 -37.25 -15.65 32.12
C PHE A 1069 -38.35 -15.86 33.19
N PRO A 1070 -39.65 -15.73 32.85
CA PRO A 1070 -40.20 -15.38 31.54
C PRO A 1070 -39.88 -13.94 31.11
N LEU A 1071 -39.65 -13.75 29.81
CA LEU A 1071 -39.34 -12.44 29.22
C LEU A 1071 -40.65 -11.67 28.97
N ASN A 1072 -41.05 -10.82 29.92
CA ASN A 1072 -42.27 -10.00 29.78
C ASN A 1072 -42.06 -8.78 28.88
N ASP A 1073 -40.89 -8.13 29.01
CA ASP A 1073 -40.49 -6.96 28.21
C ASP A 1073 -39.16 -7.28 27.51
N ARG A 1074 -39.09 -7.06 26.19
CA ARG A 1074 -37.85 -7.35 25.45
C ARG A 1074 -36.77 -6.31 25.76
N ILE A 1075 -35.54 -6.78 25.95
CA ILE A 1075 -34.37 -5.91 26.23
C ILE A 1075 -33.86 -5.20 24.97
N PHE A 1076 -34.01 -5.83 23.81
CA PHE A 1076 -33.69 -5.25 22.50
C PHE A 1076 -34.75 -5.66 21.48
N GLU A 1077 -34.71 -5.14 20.25
CA GLU A 1077 -35.71 -5.48 19.23
C GLU A 1077 -35.39 -6.80 18.52
N ALA A 1078 -36.42 -7.52 18.08
CA ALA A 1078 -36.28 -8.65 17.15
C ALA A 1078 -37.33 -8.52 16.05
N PRO A 1079 -37.07 -9.04 14.84
CA PRO A 1079 -38.06 -9.07 13.78
C PRO A 1079 -39.34 -9.77 14.25
N SER A 1080 -40.51 -9.22 13.89
CA SER A 1080 -41.81 -9.75 14.31
C SER A 1080 -42.00 -11.22 13.97
N ASP A 1081 -41.44 -11.68 12.84
CA ASP A 1081 -41.53 -13.09 12.42
C ASP A 1081 -40.75 -14.04 13.34
N MET A 1082 -39.77 -13.53 14.09
CA MET A 1082 -38.95 -14.31 15.02
C MET A 1082 -39.50 -14.33 16.44
N ILE A 1083 -40.54 -13.55 16.72
CA ILE A 1083 -41.24 -13.50 17.99
C ILE A 1083 -42.50 -14.36 17.87
N TRP A 1084 -42.91 -15.02 18.95
CA TRP A 1084 -44.13 -15.83 19.00
C TRP A 1084 -45.38 -15.02 19.31
#